data_AF-A0AAW9AV84-F1
#
_entry.id   AF-A0AAW9AV84-F1
#
_cell.length_a   1.000
_cell.length_b   1.000
_cell.length_c   1.000
_cell.angle_alpha   90.00
_cell.angle_beta   90.00
_cell.angle_gamma   90.00
#
_symmetry.space_group_name_H-M   'P 1'
#
loop_
_entity.id
_entity.type
_entity.pdbx_description
1 polymer ?
#
loop_
_entity_poly.entity_id
_entity_poly.type
_entity_poly.pdbx_seq_one_letter_code
_entity_poly.pdbx_strand_id
1 'polypeptide(L)'
;MVNDVEFKFEVPGCGHEFRVESFHVHEELSKPFHINLSLLSLDPDISFDELIRKAGTLTLYGQGVGAARVFNGVVNEVRYLGTGRRFSRYQLVLVPQAWFLSQRQDCRIFQQKSAQDIITEVLDDGAVTDYRFEVSGTYPPKEYVLQYRESDLHFVQRMMAEHGMWYYFDHSDSNHTMVIVDSNDAIAPLISSPLNASYIGPIVYHADGGGVADREHISDLELVNRVRTGQVTYTDYNYEHPKIPQEMTQAGELDQDLKQFDYPGRYVDPLMGQVRTTEWMSEHIVDNQQVEATSDVMRLASGYSFNVSDHPRSEINRDYLMLSVMHTGQDPQVHEDEASGMPTTYYNQFSCIPRDVVFKAPKLAAPVVDGPQTAVVVGPEGEEIYTDKLGRVKVQFHWDRYGDNNEHSSCWIRVSQSMAAPTWGAVYLPRIGHEVVVTFLEGDPDRPLVTGAVYNGLHFPPYSLPENKTRTTFRTQTHKGTGYNELSFEDEANQEEVYIHAQKDMSTKVLNNRYRDIGQDEFLKVARHQTNEVHGDHKETIHGHKTTQVNSTFTETVEQDVTVTYNANEAQYVKNNSDLEIGDNRTTKIGKNDDLDIGENSNLTIGASKSSDIGADDNQTVGGNLTVSVKGNTAYKADGATQIISGDKIVLKTGGSSLVMNSDGSIKLSGSAITIEGSDKVVVKGGNVVVN
;
A
#
# COMPACT_ATOMS: atom_id res chain seq x y z
N MET A 1 71.03 -25.76 3.40
CA MET A 1 71.04 -26.20 4.80
C MET A 1 69.59 -26.29 5.20
N VAL A 2 69.13 -27.45 5.64
CA VAL A 2 67.79 -27.60 6.22
C VAL A 2 67.83 -26.84 7.55
N ASN A 3 67.02 -25.80 7.68
CA ASN A 3 66.89 -25.09 8.95
C ASN A 3 66.02 -25.93 9.88
N ASP A 4 66.35 -25.96 11.16
CA ASP A 4 65.51 -26.64 12.14
C ASP A 4 64.12 -25.97 12.17
N VAL A 5 63.08 -26.80 12.23
CA VAL A 5 61.70 -26.31 12.33
C VAL A 5 61.50 -25.72 13.73
N GLU A 6 61.03 -24.48 13.79
CA GLU A 6 60.80 -23.75 15.05
C GLU A 6 59.46 -22.99 14.98
N PHE A 7 58.74 -22.94 16.09
CA PHE A 7 57.48 -22.21 16.22
C PHE A 7 57.57 -21.17 17.33
N LYS A 8 57.17 -19.93 17.05
CA LYS A 8 57.14 -18.84 18.04
C LYS A 8 55.74 -18.28 18.16
N PHE A 9 55.33 -17.96 19.38
CA PHE A 9 54.08 -17.26 19.64
C PHE A 9 54.31 -16.10 20.59
N GLU A 10 53.75 -14.95 20.25
CA GLU A 10 53.82 -13.74 21.07
C GLU A 10 52.48 -13.02 21.12
N VAL A 11 52.20 -12.41 22.27
CA VAL A 11 51.10 -11.45 22.46
C VAL A 11 51.74 -10.10 22.77
N PRO A 12 51.81 -9.18 21.80
CA PRO A 12 52.51 -7.91 21.99
C PRO A 12 52.01 -7.14 23.22
N GLY A 13 52.95 -6.75 24.08
CA GLY A 13 52.67 -5.92 25.26
C GLY A 13 52.14 -6.67 26.50
N CYS A 14 52.00 -8.01 26.48
CA CYS A 14 51.59 -8.76 27.67
C CYS A 14 52.73 -9.01 28.68
N GLY A 15 54.00 -8.97 28.25
CA GLY A 15 55.17 -9.21 29.10
C GLY A 15 55.44 -10.68 29.46
N HIS A 16 54.58 -11.59 29.00
CA HIS A 16 54.70 -13.04 29.22
C HIS A 16 55.41 -13.72 28.05
N GLU A 17 56.24 -14.71 28.36
CA GLU A 17 56.91 -15.55 27.36
C GLU A 17 56.15 -16.86 27.20
N PHE A 18 55.87 -17.23 25.95
CA PHE A 18 55.20 -18.48 25.58
C PHE A 18 56.08 -19.33 24.69
N ARG A 19 56.08 -20.64 24.94
CA ARG A 19 56.61 -21.65 24.04
C ARG A 19 55.47 -22.42 23.41
N VAL A 20 55.55 -22.66 22.11
CA VAL A 20 54.51 -23.39 21.38
C VAL A 20 54.75 -24.89 21.54
N GLU A 21 53.85 -25.58 22.24
CA GLU A 21 53.86 -27.04 22.36
C GLU A 21 53.21 -27.69 21.14
N SER A 22 52.06 -27.17 20.72
CA SER A 22 51.39 -27.59 19.50
C SER A 22 50.43 -26.53 19.00
N PHE A 23 50.08 -26.60 17.72
CA PHE A 23 49.05 -25.77 17.14
C PHE A 23 48.24 -26.49 16.07
N HIS A 24 47.00 -26.04 15.90
CA HIS A 24 46.14 -26.36 14.77
C HIS A 24 45.56 -25.07 14.22
N VAL A 25 45.90 -24.72 12.98
CA VAL A 25 45.35 -23.55 12.28
C VAL A 25 44.42 -24.06 11.19
N HIS A 26 43.20 -23.52 11.11
CA HIS A 26 42.28 -23.78 10.02
C HIS A 26 41.91 -22.45 9.34
N GLU A 27 42.27 -22.32 8.07
CA GLU A 27 41.91 -21.20 7.19
C GLU A 27 41.07 -21.73 6.03
N GLU A 28 40.00 -21.05 5.67
CA GLU A 28 39.11 -21.43 4.57
C GLU A 28 38.49 -20.18 3.94
N LEU A 29 38.31 -20.20 2.61
CA LEU A 29 37.62 -19.12 1.90
C LEU A 29 36.24 -18.84 2.48
N SER A 30 35.91 -17.57 2.64
CA SER A 30 34.66 -17.06 3.18
C SER A 30 34.30 -17.53 4.60
N LYS A 31 35.28 -18.04 5.36
CA LYS A 31 35.08 -18.40 6.77
C LYS A 31 36.13 -17.74 7.69
N PRO A 32 35.76 -17.41 8.94
CA PRO A 32 36.74 -16.98 9.93
C PRO A 32 37.75 -18.10 10.22
N PHE A 33 39.05 -17.78 10.17
CA PHE A 33 40.09 -18.73 10.58
C PHE A 33 40.02 -18.99 12.09
N HIS A 34 40.55 -20.14 12.51
CA HIS A 34 40.75 -20.49 13.92
C HIS A 34 42.16 -21.01 14.13
N ILE A 35 42.87 -20.46 15.11
CA ILE A 35 44.22 -20.85 15.50
C ILE A 35 44.14 -21.36 16.94
N ASN A 36 44.22 -22.68 17.10
CA ASN A 36 44.24 -23.33 18.39
C ASN A 36 45.69 -23.58 18.81
N LEU A 37 46.13 -22.95 19.89
CA LEU A 37 47.49 -23.05 20.42
C LEU A 37 47.48 -23.77 21.75
N SER A 38 48.41 -24.71 21.95
CA SER A 38 48.82 -25.17 23.27
C SER A 38 50.19 -24.58 23.57
N LEU A 39 50.28 -23.84 24.68
CA LEU A 39 51.42 -23.02 25.04
C LEU A 39 51.94 -23.42 26.42
N LEU A 40 53.25 -23.30 26.60
CA LEU A 40 53.93 -23.43 27.90
C LEU A 40 54.48 -22.06 28.32
N SER A 41 54.28 -21.70 29.58
CA SER A 41 54.90 -20.52 30.18
C SER A 41 55.54 -20.84 31.52
N LEU A 42 56.55 -20.06 31.91
CA LEU A 42 57.13 -20.10 33.26
C LEU A 42 56.24 -19.41 34.29
N ASP A 43 55.38 -18.49 33.84
CA ASP A 43 54.43 -17.80 34.72
C ASP A 43 53.16 -18.66 34.89
N PRO A 44 52.83 -19.12 36.12
CA PRO A 44 51.60 -19.87 36.39
C PRO A 44 50.37 -18.99 36.64
N ASP A 45 50.52 -17.67 36.77
CA ASP A 45 49.47 -16.76 37.24
C ASP A 45 49.17 -15.64 36.23
N ILE A 46 49.29 -15.97 34.93
CA ILE A 46 48.91 -15.04 33.85
C ILE A 46 47.42 -14.72 33.94
N SER A 47 47.09 -13.44 34.13
CA SER A 47 45.71 -12.98 34.16
C SER A 47 45.08 -13.09 32.77
N PHE A 48 43.89 -13.71 32.67
CA PHE A 48 43.23 -13.89 31.38
C PHE A 48 42.82 -12.56 30.73
N ASP A 49 42.58 -11.51 31.52
CA ASP A 49 42.26 -10.17 31.02
C ASP A 49 43.44 -9.52 30.28
N GLU A 50 44.67 -9.98 30.54
CA GLU A 50 45.88 -9.52 29.83
C GLU A 50 46.01 -10.14 28.43
N LEU A 51 45.30 -11.24 28.17
CA LEU A 51 45.35 -11.99 26.91
C LEU A 51 44.08 -11.83 26.08
N ILE A 52 42.91 -11.84 26.71
CA ILE A 52 41.62 -11.82 26.01
C ILE A 52 41.46 -10.53 25.19
N ARG A 53 40.96 -10.66 23.96
CA ARG A 53 40.81 -9.58 22.98
C ARG A 53 42.12 -8.85 22.62
N LYS A 54 43.29 -9.40 22.95
CA LYS A 54 44.59 -8.91 22.45
C LYS A 54 44.97 -9.62 21.17
N ALA A 55 45.74 -8.94 20.34
CA ALA A 55 46.33 -9.54 19.16
C ALA A 55 47.46 -10.49 19.59
N GLY A 56 47.57 -11.64 18.93
CA GLY A 56 48.70 -12.55 19.07
C GLY A 56 49.16 -13.03 17.69
N THR A 57 50.44 -13.37 17.61
CA THR A 57 51.09 -13.76 16.36
C THR A 57 51.82 -15.09 16.55
N LEU A 58 51.44 -16.10 15.76
CA LEU A 58 52.16 -17.37 15.60
C LEU A 58 53.05 -17.29 14.36
N THR A 59 54.34 -17.58 14.50
CA THR A 59 55.32 -17.57 13.41
C THR A 59 55.96 -18.94 13.25
N LEU A 60 56.00 -19.43 12.01
CA LEU A 60 56.62 -20.69 11.64
C LEU A 60 57.97 -20.44 10.95
N TYR A 61 59.01 -21.18 11.36
CA TYR A 61 60.35 -21.17 10.76
C TYR A 61 60.76 -22.58 10.33
N GLY A 62 61.71 -22.67 9.40
CA GLY A 62 62.28 -23.95 8.94
C GLY A 62 62.44 -24.05 7.42
N GLN A 63 61.72 -23.22 6.65
CA GLN A 63 61.77 -23.18 5.18
C GLN A 63 62.21 -21.79 4.72
N GLY A 64 63.44 -21.66 4.23
CA GLY A 64 64.06 -20.38 3.91
C GLY A 64 64.81 -19.74 5.09
N VAL A 65 65.38 -18.55 4.89
CA VAL A 65 66.23 -17.86 5.90
C VAL A 65 65.46 -16.97 6.88
N GLY A 66 64.14 -16.83 6.71
CA GLY A 66 63.26 -16.03 7.55
C GLY A 66 62.03 -16.80 8.03
N ALA A 67 60.96 -16.07 8.36
CA ALA A 67 59.67 -16.68 8.69
C ALA A 67 59.06 -17.31 7.44
N ALA A 68 58.72 -18.59 7.52
CA ALA A 68 58.03 -19.30 6.45
C ALA A 68 56.56 -18.89 6.35
N ARG A 69 55.91 -18.67 7.50
CA ARG A 69 54.51 -18.23 7.60
C ARG A 69 54.26 -17.50 8.92
N VAL A 70 53.34 -16.55 8.89
CA VAL A 70 52.87 -15.80 10.05
C VAL A 70 51.35 -15.88 10.10
N PHE A 71 50.81 -16.13 11.29
CA PHE A 71 49.38 -16.10 11.57
C PHE A 71 49.11 -15.12 12.70
N ASN A 72 48.47 -14.01 12.35
CA ASN A 72 48.01 -13.01 13.30
C ASN A 72 46.50 -13.15 13.55
N GLY A 73 46.07 -13.03 14.81
CA GLY A 73 44.66 -13.05 15.17
C GLY A 73 44.42 -12.43 16.54
N VAL A 74 43.15 -12.38 16.95
CA VAL A 74 42.73 -11.86 18.25
C VAL A 74 42.30 -13.01 19.15
N VAL A 75 42.79 -13.04 20.39
CA VAL A 75 42.45 -14.08 21.36
C VAL A 75 40.98 -13.97 21.76
N ASN A 76 40.17 -15.00 21.48
CA ASN A 76 38.77 -15.08 21.92
C ASN A 76 38.56 -16.06 23.09
N GLU A 77 39.49 -16.98 23.32
CA GLU A 77 39.39 -17.98 24.38
C GLU A 77 40.77 -18.25 24.99
N VAL A 78 40.81 -18.36 26.31
CA VAL A 78 41.99 -18.71 27.10
C VAL A 78 41.61 -19.79 28.10
N ARG A 79 42.41 -20.86 28.17
CA ARG A 79 42.29 -21.92 29.18
C ARG A 79 43.61 -22.12 29.89
N TYR A 80 43.54 -22.40 31.18
CA TYR A 80 44.66 -22.90 31.96
C TYR A 80 44.47 -24.40 32.22
N LEU A 81 45.46 -25.21 31.85
CA LEU A 81 45.40 -26.67 31.91
C LEU A 81 46.18 -27.27 33.08
N GLY A 82 46.77 -26.43 33.93
CA GLY A 82 47.56 -26.85 35.09
C GLY A 82 49.07 -26.66 34.89
N THR A 83 49.80 -26.78 36.00
CA THR A 83 51.27 -26.71 36.04
C THR A 83 51.88 -28.10 36.03
N GLY A 84 52.82 -28.33 35.11
CA GLY A 84 53.72 -29.47 35.13
C GLY A 84 54.84 -29.31 36.16
N ARG A 85 56.00 -29.93 35.96
CA ARG A 85 57.13 -29.74 36.90
C ARG A 85 57.78 -28.36 36.79
N ARG A 86 57.85 -27.82 35.57
CA ARG A 86 58.58 -26.59 35.26
C ARG A 86 57.75 -25.51 34.57
N PHE A 87 56.82 -25.91 33.70
CA PHE A 87 55.99 -24.98 32.95
C PHE A 87 54.51 -25.15 33.30
N SER A 88 53.78 -24.05 33.21
CA SER A 88 52.32 -23.99 33.21
C SER A 88 51.79 -24.06 31.80
N ARG A 89 50.76 -24.89 31.57
CA ARG A 89 50.17 -25.09 30.25
C ARG A 89 48.92 -24.22 30.08
N TYR A 90 48.89 -23.46 29.00
CA TYR A 90 47.76 -22.65 28.56
C TYR A 90 47.29 -23.10 27.18
N GLN A 91 46.00 -22.90 26.90
CA GLN A 91 45.47 -22.99 25.55
C GLN A 91 44.84 -21.67 25.16
N LEU A 92 45.20 -21.18 23.99
CA LEU A 92 44.65 -19.96 23.40
C LEU A 92 43.98 -20.30 22.08
N VAL A 93 42.84 -19.66 21.83
CA VAL A 93 42.19 -19.66 20.50
C VAL A 93 42.24 -18.25 19.95
N LEU A 94 42.84 -18.09 18.77
CA LEU A 94 42.85 -16.83 18.03
C LEU A 94 41.91 -16.93 16.84
N VAL A 95 41.20 -15.84 16.59
CA VAL A 95 40.21 -15.67 15.52
C VAL A 95 40.40 -14.29 14.85
N PRO A 96 39.90 -14.07 13.62
CA PRO A 96 39.93 -12.74 13.04
C PRO A 96 39.02 -11.76 13.78
N GLN A 97 39.26 -10.45 13.64
CA GLN A 97 38.35 -9.41 14.14
C GLN A 97 36.90 -9.63 13.68
N ALA A 98 36.71 -10.04 12.42
CA ALA A 98 35.40 -10.36 11.85
C ALA A 98 34.63 -11.45 12.62
N TRP A 99 35.32 -12.34 13.34
CA TRP A 99 34.65 -13.37 14.15
C TRP A 99 33.79 -12.77 15.26
N PHE A 100 34.16 -11.61 15.84
CA PHE A 100 33.37 -10.98 16.91
C PHE A 100 32.00 -10.49 16.42
N LEU A 101 31.81 -10.31 15.11
CA LEU A 101 30.51 -10.03 14.51
C LEU A 101 29.52 -11.20 14.69
N SER A 102 30.01 -12.43 14.93
CA SER A 102 29.15 -13.58 15.28
C SER A 102 28.50 -13.44 16.66
N GLN A 103 29.08 -12.61 17.52
CA GLN A 103 28.61 -12.35 18.89
C GLN A 103 27.68 -11.12 18.97
N ARG A 104 27.37 -10.53 17.81
CA ARG A 104 26.48 -9.37 17.66
C ARG A 104 25.28 -9.79 16.82
N GLN A 105 24.10 -9.34 17.20
CA GLN A 105 22.84 -9.63 16.50
C GLN A 105 21.93 -8.42 16.60
N ASP A 106 21.30 -8.04 15.48
CA ASP A 106 20.46 -6.84 15.41
C ASP A 106 19.28 -7.02 14.42
N CYS A 107 18.37 -6.05 14.43
CA CYS A 107 17.38 -5.82 13.38
C CYS A 107 17.58 -4.41 12.79
N ARG A 108 18.04 -4.33 11.53
CA ARG A 108 18.44 -3.08 10.88
C ARG A 108 17.87 -2.97 9.48
N ILE A 109 17.42 -1.76 9.13
CA ILE A 109 16.98 -1.38 7.79
C ILE A 109 18.11 -0.60 7.11
N PHE A 110 18.52 -1.06 5.93
CA PHE A 110 19.42 -0.34 5.03
C PHE A 110 18.65 0.07 3.77
N GLN A 111 18.72 1.34 3.40
CA GLN A 111 18.00 1.89 2.25
C GLN A 111 18.93 2.69 1.36
N GLN A 112 18.76 2.54 0.04
CA GLN A 112 19.52 3.26 -0.98
C GLN A 112 21.04 3.10 -0.83
N LYS A 113 21.48 1.90 -0.42
CA LYS A 113 22.89 1.56 -0.20
C LYS A 113 23.30 0.37 -1.06
N SER A 114 24.53 0.39 -1.58
CA SER A 114 25.11 -0.76 -2.28
C SER A 114 25.45 -1.87 -1.29
N ALA A 115 25.73 -3.08 -1.80
CA ALA A 115 26.21 -4.17 -0.96
C ALA A 115 27.52 -3.82 -0.24
N GLN A 116 28.42 -3.08 -0.91
CA GLN A 116 29.69 -2.63 -0.31
C GLN A 116 29.46 -1.62 0.80
N ASP A 117 28.56 -0.65 0.62
CA ASP A 117 28.23 0.34 1.66
C ASP A 117 27.66 -0.34 2.91
N ILE A 118 26.75 -1.31 2.71
CA ILE A 118 26.14 -2.08 3.80
C ILE A 118 27.20 -2.90 4.55
N ILE A 119 28.06 -3.62 3.82
CA ILE A 119 29.13 -4.41 4.44
C ILE A 119 30.08 -3.51 5.23
N THR A 120 30.52 -2.39 4.64
CA THR A 120 31.39 -1.40 5.28
C THR A 120 30.80 -0.91 6.60
N GLU A 121 29.53 -0.48 6.59
CA GLU A 121 28.85 0.02 7.79
C GLU A 121 28.78 -1.03 8.90
N VAL A 122 28.48 -2.28 8.56
CA VAL A 122 28.39 -3.37 9.55
C VAL A 122 29.78 -3.74 10.10
N LEU A 123 30.81 -3.78 9.25
CA LEU A 123 32.19 -4.03 9.67
C LEU A 123 32.70 -2.92 10.60
N ASP A 124 32.48 -1.65 10.24
CA ASP A 124 32.89 -0.48 11.01
C ASP A 124 32.18 -0.42 12.38
N ASP A 125 30.86 -0.62 12.42
CA ASP A 125 30.07 -0.67 13.66
C ASP A 125 30.49 -1.81 14.59
N GLY A 126 31.01 -2.89 14.02
CA GLY A 126 31.57 -4.04 14.72
C GLY A 126 33.04 -3.89 15.11
N ALA A 127 33.67 -2.75 14.79
CA ALA A 127 35.08 -2.45 15.03
C ALA A 127 36.05 -3.43 14.33
N VAL A 128 35.71 -3.89 13.13
CA VAL A 128 36.66 -4.55 12.23
C VAL A 128 37.45 -3.45 11.53
N THR A 129 38.72 -3.30 11.88
CA THR A 129 39.53 -2.14 11.47
C THR A 129 40.36 -2.36 10.22
N ASP A 130 40.57 -3.63 9.85
CA ASP A 130 41.49 -4.00 8.79
C ASP A 130 40.79 -4.88 7.74
N TYR A 131 40.19 -4.22 6.75
CA TYR A 131 39.56 -4.85 5.60
C TYR A 131 39.72 -3.99 4.35
N ARG A 132 39.64 -4.62 3.17
CA ARG A 132 39.67 -3.91 1.89
C ARG A 132 38.86 -4.64 0.82
N PHE A 133 38.32 -3.88 -0.13
CA PHE A 133 37.63 -4.41 -1.30
C PHE A 133 38.58 -4.41 -2.51
N GLU A 134 38.75 -5.58 -3.10
CA GLU A 134 39.46 -5.83 -4.36
C GLU A 134 38.47 -6.44 -5.36
N VAL A 135 37.41 -5.68 -5.64
CA VAL A 135 36.30 -6.09 -6.52
C VAL A 135 36.38 -5.38 -7.87
N SER A 136 35.89 -6.03 -8.91
CA SER A 136 35.85 -5.53 -10.29
C SER A 136 34.43 -5.22 -10.79
N GLY A 137 33.43 -5.80 -10.15
CA GLY A 137 32.02 -5.64 -10.44
C GLY A 137 31.45 -4.30 -9.97
N THR A 138 30.28 -3.97 -10.52
CA THR A 138 29.48 -2.81 -10.08
C THR A 138 28.25 -3.29 -9.33
N TYR A 139 28.07 -2.83 -8.09
CA TYR A 139 26.99 -3.25 -7.22
C TYR A 139 25.98 -2.11 -7.02
N PRO A 140 24.83 -2.13 -7.71
CA PRO A 140 23.88 -1.03 -7.62
C PRO A 140 23.27 -0.91 -6.21
N PRO A 141 22.92 0.30 -5.77
CA PRO A 141 22.19 0.50 -4.53
C PRO A 141 20.86 -0.26 -4.52
N LYS A 142 20.55 -0.91 -3.40
CA LYS A 142 19.24 -1.54 -3.17
C LYS A 142 18.29 -0.54 -2.51
N GLU A 143 17.02 -0.58 -2.89
CA GLU A 143 16.00 0.26 -2.28
C GLU A 143 15.85 -0.05 -0.78
N TYR A 144 15.89 -1.34 -0.44
CA TYR A 144 15.58 -1.85 0.90
C TYR A 144 16.27 -3.19 1.15
N VAL A 145 16.96 -3.30 2.28
CA VAL A 145 17.55 -4.55 2.79
C VAL A 145 17.38 -4.58 4.29
N LEU A 146 16.95 -5.72 4.82
CA LEU A 146 16.79 -5.97 6.23
C LEU A 146 17.84 -6.99 6.71
N GLN A 147 18.53 -6.61 7.78
CA GLN A 147 19.13 -7.56 8.70
C GLN A 147 18.05 -7.90 9.73
N TYR A 148 17.66 -9.17 9.86
CA TYR A 148 16.55 -9.55 10.74
C TYR A 148 16.90 -10.74 11.62
N ARG A 149 17.11 -10.47 12.92
CA ARG A 149 17.40 -11.48 13.94
C ARG A 149 18.54 -12.42 13.55
N GLU A 150 19.50 -11.95 12.77
CA GLU A 150 20.71 -12.68 12.37
C GLU A 150 21.95 -11.95 12.89
N SER A 151 23.05 -12.68 13.08
CA SER A 151 24.29 -12.05 13.53
C SER A 151 24.88 -11.13 12.47
N ASP A 152 25.64 -10.12 12.88
CA ASP A 152 26.30 -9.19 11.96
C ASP A 152 27.20 -9.96 10.97
N LEU A 153 27.89 -11.02 11.44
CA LEU A 153 28.72 -11.86 10.58
C LEU A 153 27.88 -12.61 9.53
N HIS A 154 26.77 -13.22 9.95
CA HIS A 154 25.91 -13.98 9.05
C HIS A 154 25.29 -13.08 7.99
N PHE A 155 24.88 -11.87 8.39
CA PHE A 155 24.35 -10.86 7.48
C PHE A 155 25.39 -10.44 6.43
N VAL A 156 26.62 -10.14 6.85
CA VAL A 156 27.72 -9.78 5.93
C VAL A 156 28.02 -10.92 4.95
N GLN A 157 28.12 -12.17 5.44
CA GLN A 157 28.36 -13.34 4.60
C GLN A 157 27.21 -13.57 3.60
N ARG A 158 25.96 -13.38 4.03
CA ARG A 158 24.79 -13.49 3.16
C ARG A 158 24.79 -12.40 2.09
N MET A 159 25.11 -11.17 2.46
CA MET A 159 25.26 -10.05 1.52
C MET A 159 26.36 -10.31 0.50
N MET A 160 27.48 -10.93 0.91
CA MET A 160 28.54 -11.35 0.00
C MET A 160 28.06 -12.44 -0.98
N ALA A 161 27.45 -13.51 -0.46
CA ALA A 161 26.91 -14.62 -1.24
C ALA A 161 25.84 -14.21 -2.26
N GLU A 162 24.99 -13.23 -1.92
CA GLU A 162 23.98 -12.69 -2.83
C GLU A 162 24.54 -11.95 -4.06
N HIS A 163 25.80 -11.53 -3.99
CA HIS A 163 26.47 -10.71 -5.00
C HIS A 163 27.75 -11.36 -5.55
N GLY A 164 27.99 -12.64 -5.24
CA GLY A 164 29.19 -13.35 -5.69
C GLY A 164 30.50 -12.83 -5.11
N MET A 165 30.43 -12.07 -4.01
CA MET A 165 31.62 -11.67 -3.27
C MET A 165 32.01 -12.78 -2.30
N TRP A 166 33.30 -12.86 -1.99
CA TRP A 166 33.85 -13.78 -1.00
C TRP A 166 35.09 -13.14 -0.38
N TYR A 167 35.64 -13.73 0.67
CA TYR A 167 36.80 -13.16 1.36
C TYR A 167 37.83 -14.20 1.78
N TYR A 168 39.05 -13.72 2.03
CA TYR A 168 40.13 -14.45 2.67
C TYR A 168 40.90 -13.50 3.62
N PHE A 169 41.89 -14.02 4.34
CA PHE A 169 42.71 -13.24 5.25
C PHE A 169 44.16 -13.18 4.80
N ASP A 170 44.70 -11.97 4.74
CA ASP A 170 46.09 -11.66 4.48
C ASP A 170 46.76 -11.34 5.82
N HIS A 171 47.82 -12.07 6.18
CA HIS A 171 48.46 -11.96 7.49
C HIS A 171 49.82 -11.28 7.38
N SER A 172 50.08 -10.34 8.30
CA SER A 172 51.41 -9.79 8.54
C SER A 172 51.85 -10.02 9.99
N ASP A 173 53.07 -9.58 10.31
CA ASP A 173 53.64 -9.66 11.65
C ASP A 173 52.78 -8.96 12.72
N SER A 174 51.96 -7.98 12.33
CA SER A 174 51.23 -7.12 13.27
C SER A 174 49.72 -7.04 13.05
N ASN A 175 49.21 -7.51 11.91
CA ASN A 175 47.78 -7.44 11.57
C ASN A 175 47.33 -8.64 10.73
N HIS A 176 46.01 -8.74 10.57
CA HIS A 176 45.36 -9.60 9.60
C HIS A 176 44.29 -8.77 8.89
N THR A 177 44.34 -8.71 7.56
CA THR A 177 43.39 -7.95 6.75
C THR A 177 42.36 -8.88 6.13
N MET A 178 41.08 -8.58 6.29
CA MET A 178 40.01 -9.24 5.54
C MET A 178 39.97 -8.68 4.10
N VAL A 179 40.31 -9.50 3.11
CA VAL A 179 40.33 -9.10 1.70
C VAL A 179 39.07 -9.62 1.03
N ILE A 180 38.21 -8.71 0.58
CA ILE A 180 36.93 -9.02 -0.06
C ILE A 180 37.09 -8.89 -1.56
N VAL A 181 36.80 -9.96 -2.31
CA VAL A 181 36.99 -10.07 -3.76
C VAL A 181 35.73 -10.63 -4.43
N ASP A 182 35.64 -10.49 -5.75
CA ASP A 182 34.54 -10.99 -6.57
C ASP A 182 34.98 -11.84 -7.77
N SER A 183 36.30 -11.98 -7.97
CA SER A 183 36.89 -12.66 -9.11
C SER A 183 38.18 -13.38 -8.71
N ASN A 184 38.40 -14.55 -9.29
CA ASN A 184 39.66 -15.28 -9.14
C ASN A 184 40.86 -14.50 -9.72
N ASP A 185 40.63 -13.56 -10.63
CA ASP A 185 41.70 -12.74 -11.21
C ASP A 185 42.29 -11.74 -10.20
N ALA A 186 41.52 -11.36 -9.18
CA ALA A 186 41.99 -10.50 -8.09
C ALA A 186 42.92 -11.25 -7.11
N ILE A 187 43.06 -12.57 -7.23
CA ILE A 187 43.83 -13.38 -6.29
C ILE A 187 45.33 -13.28 -6.57
N ALA A 188 46.08 -12.92 -5.54
CA ALA A 188 47.54 -12.90 -5.56
C ALA A 188 48.14 -14.32 -5.63
N PRO A 189 49.24 -14.52 -6.37
CA PRO A 189 50.00 -15.77 -6.32
C PRO A 189 50.73 -15.91 -4.99
N LEU A 190 50.85 -17.13 -4.50
CA LEU A 190 51.63 -17.47 -3.32
C LEU A 190 53.12 -17.24 -3.60
N ILE A 191 53.69 -16.23 -2.96
CA ILE A 191 55.07 -15.80 -3.21
C ILE A 191 56.05 -16.79 -2.55
N SER A 192 56.91 -17.39 -3.38
CA SER A 192 58.04 -18.20 -2.93
C SER A 192 59.33 -17.40 -3.07
N SER A 193 60.06 -17.21 -1.97
CA SER A 193 61.29 -16.44 -1.90
C SER A 193 62.34 -17.15 -1.04
N PRO A 194 63.63 -16.76 -1.10
CA PRO A 194 64.64 -17.29 -0.19
C PRO A 194 64.31 -17.12 1.30
N LEU A 195 63.38 -16.21 1.65
CA LEU A 195 62.98 -15.97 3.03
C LEU A 195 62.04 -17.05 3.58
N ASN A 196 61.17 -17.63 2.76
CA ASN A 196 60.03 -18.45 3.20
C ASN A 196 59.88 -19.81 2.50
N ALA A 197 60.84 -20.18 1.63
CA ALA A 197 60.81 -21.41 0.86
C ALA A 197 62.23 -21.99 0.74
N SER A 198 62.35 -23.31 0.72
CA SER A 198 63.64 -23.98 0.43
C SER A 198 63.86 -24.10 -1.08
N TYR A 199 62.81 -23.94 -1.88
CA TYR A 199 62.85 -23.94 -3.33
C TYR A 199 62.02 -22.78 -3.93
N ILE A 200 62.58 -22.11 -4.96
CA ILE A 200 61.89 -21.05 -5.69
C ILE A 200 61.38 -21.63 -7.01
N GLY A 201 60.09 -21.92 -7.07
CA GLY A 201 59.42 -22.48 -8.24
C GLY A 201 58.04 -23.03 -7.86
N PRO A 202 57.41 -23.78 -8.78
CA PRO A 202 56.18 -24.52 -8.46
C PRO A 202 56.40 -25.47 -7.28
N ILE A 203 55.32 -25.76 -6.56
CA ILE A 203 55.33 -26.73 -5.46
C ILE A 203 55.40 -28.13 -6.06
N VAL A 204 56.46 -28.84 -5.73
CA VAL A 204 56.74 -30.18 -6.27
C VAL A 204 55.84 -31.20 -5.58
N TYR A 205 55.26 -32.10 -6.36
CA TYR A 205 54.65 -33.33 -5.86
C TYR A 205 55.70 -34.44 -5.79
N HIS A 206 55.78 -35.11 -4.64
CA HIS A 206 56.66 -36.26 -4.46
C HIS A 206 56.03 -37.25 -3.47
N ALA A 207 55.39 -38.30 -4.01
CA ALA A 207 54.88 -39.40 -3.18
C ALA A 207 56.05 -40.14 -2.54
N ASP A 208 56.11 -40.17 -1.20
CA ASP A 208 57.21 -40.75 -0.43
C ASP A 208 57.51 -42.21 -0.84
N GLY A 209 58.53 -42.36 -1.69
CA GLY A 209 59.06 -43.62 -2.19
C GLY A 209 60.45 -43.93 -1.63
N GLY A 210 60.67 -43.68 -0.34
CA GLY A 210 61.91 -44.00 0.38
C GLY A 210 63.06 -43.01 0.16
N GLY A 211 63.34 -42.19 1.17
CA GLY A 211 64.41 -41.19 1.20
C GLY A 211 63.97 -39.96 2.01
N VAL A 212 64.91 -39.17 2.53
CA VAL A 212 64.58 -37.85 3.12
C VAL A 212 64.43 -36.86 1.96
N ALA A 213 63.25 -36.24 1.83
CA ALA A 213 63.04 -35.20 0.82
C ALA A 213 64.03 -34.04 1.03
N ASP A 214 64.59 -33.52 -0.07
CA ASP A 214 65.61 -32.47 -0.03
C ASP A 214 65.02 -31.05 0.05
N ARG A 215 63.68 -30.93 -0.06
CA ARG A 215 62.90 -29.70 -0.10
C ARG A 215 61.44 -29.97 0.31
N GLU A 216 60.70 -28.90 0.61
CA GLU A 216 59.27 -28.99 0.87
C GLU A 216 58.50 -29.45 -0.38
N HIS A 217 57.47 -30.26 -0.18
CA HIS A 217 56.73 -30.93 -1.24
C HIS A 217 55.31 -31.33 -0.81
N ILE A 218 54.47 -31.64 -1.80
CA ILE A 218 53.19 -32.32 -1.59
C ILE A 218 53.49 -33.83 -1.56
N SER A 219 53.22 -34.46 -0.42
CA SER A 219 53.50 -35.88 -0.17
C SER A 219 52.37 -36.79 -0.63
N ASP A 220 51.14 -36.28 -0.65
CA ASP A 220 49.94 -37.00 -1.10
C ASP A 220 48.94 -36.05 -1.76
N LEU A 221 48.28 -36.52 -2.82
CA LEU A 221 47.35 -35.72 -3.62
C LEU A 221 46.26 -36.60 -4.22
N GLU A 222 45.02 -36.31 -3.87
CA GLU A 222 43.82 -36.97 -4.34
C GLU A 222 43.00 -36.04 -5.26
N LEU A 223 42.60 -36.56 -6.42
CA LEU A 223 41.62 -35.91 -7.29
C LEU A 223 40.23 -36.43 -6.94
N VAL A 224 39.36 -35.55 -6.47
CA VAL A 224 37.99 -35.88 -6.10
C VAL A 224 37.02 -35.35 -7.16
N ASN A 225 36.16 -36.23 -7.69
CA ASN A 225 35.10 -35.87 -8.62
C ASN A 225 33.75 -36.35 -8.08
N ARG A 226 32.77 -35.46 -8.02
CA ARG A 226 31.45 -35.67 -7.41
C ARG A 226 30.36 -35.30 -8.40
N VAL A 227 29.32 -36.13 -8.52
CA VAL A 227 28.13 -35.76 -9.32
C VAL A 227 27.41 -34.59 -8.65
N ARG A 228 27.17 -33.50 -9.39
CA ARG A 228 26.53 -32.27 -8.91
C ARG A 228 25.50 -31.76 -9.93
N THR A 229 24.63 -30.86 -9.48
CA THR A 229 23.59 -30.21 -10.30
C THR A 229 24.22 -29.50 -11.50
N GLY A 230 23.72 -29.75 -12.71
CA GLY A 230 24.22 -29.13 -13.95
C GLY A 230 23.42 -27.94 -14.46
N GLN A 231 22.25 -27.69 -13.88
CA GLN A 231 21.40 -26.55 -14.23
C GLN A 231 20.68 -26.00 -12.99
N VAL A 232 20.75 -24.68 -12.83
CA VAL A 232 19.99 -23.93 -11.83
C VAL A 232 19.05 -22.93 -12.51
N THR A 233 17.79 -22.90 -12.09
CA THR A 233 16.76 -21.99 -12.59
C THR A 233 16.12 -21.27 -11.41
N TYR A 234 16.00 -19.95 -11.53
CA TYR A 234 15.35 -19.10 -10.55
C TYR A 234 14.32 -18.22 -11.23
N THR A 235 13.25 -17.88 -10.52
CA THR A 235 12.25 -16.93 -11.02
C THR A 235 11.71 -16.06 -9.88
N ASP A 236 11.05 -14.96 -10.25
CA ASP A 236 10.51 -14.00 -9.30
C ASP A 236 9.29 -13.25 -9.88
N TYR A 237 8.71 -12.33 -9.11
CA TYR A 237 7.60 -11.50 -9.53
C TYR A 237 7.83 -10.02 -9.23
N ASN A 238 7.88 -9.20 -10.28
CA ASN A 238 7.92 -7.75 -10.18
C ASN A 238 6.54 -7.14 -10.41
N TYR A 239 5.91 -6.61 -9.35
CA TYR A 239 4.58 -6.02 -9.44
C TYR A 239 4.52 -4.67 -10.17
N GLU A 240 5.65 -3.96 -10.30
CA GLU A 240 5.72 -2.73 -11.11
C GLU A 240 5.75 -3.05 -12.61
N HIS A 241 6.32 -4.21 -12.97
CA HIS A 241 6.41 -4.71 -14.34
C HIS A 241 5.93 -6.17 -14.47
N PRO A 242 4.64 -6.47 -14.18
CA PRO A 242 4.13 -7.83 -13.98
C PRO A 242 4.12 -8.72 -15.24
N LYS A 243 4.43 -8.15 -16.41
CA LYS A 243 4.49 -8.86 -17.69
C LYS A 243 5.91 -9.18 -18.13
N ILE A 244 6.94 -8.64 -17.46
CA ILE A 244 8.34 -8.94 -17.80
C ILE A 244 8.69 -10.30 -17.18
N PRO A 245 9.01 -11.33 -17.98
CA PRO A 245 9.44 -12.62 -17.45
C PRO A 245 10.70 -12.46 -16.58
N GLN A 246 10.68 -13.09 -15.40
CA GLN A 246 11.80 -13.04 -14.45
C GLN A 246 12.60 -14.35 -14.40
N GLU A 247 12.19 -15.38 -15.13
CA GLU A 247 12.86 -16.69 -15.10
C GLU A 247 14.25 -16.59 -15.75
N MET A 248 15.27 -16.98 -14.97
CA MET A 248 16.67 -16.99 -15.37
C MET A 248 17.25 -18.38 -15.14
N THR A 249 18.04 -18.87 -16.08
CA THR A 249 18.62 -20.21 -16.03
C THR A 249 20.10 -20.13 -16.35
N GLN A 250 20.92 -20.78 -15.52
CA GLN A 250 22.30 -21.07 -15.81
C GLN A 250 22.47 -22.58 -15.96
N ALA A 251 23.02 -23.01 -17.10
CA ALA A 251 23.47 -24.38 -17.33
C ALA A 251 25.00 -24.40 -17.42
N GLY A 252 25.65 -25.39 -16.82
CA GLY A 252 27.10 -25.63 -16.90
C GLY A 252 27.46 -26.84 -17.76
N GLU A 253 28.68 -27.35 -17.62
CA GLU A 253 29.15 -28.58 -18.29
C GLU A 253 28.85 -29.87 -17.48
N LEU A 254 28.31 -29.71 -16.26
CA LEU A 254 27.95 -30.82 -15.39
C LEU A 254 26.66 -31.52 -15.87
N ASP A 255 26.24 -32.56 -15.13
CA ASP A 255 25.08 -33.40 -15.46
C ASP A 255 23.78 -32.58 -15.62
N GLN A 256 23.33 -32.48 -16.87
CA GLN A 256 22.14 -31.71 -17.26
C GLN A 256 20.83 -32.39 -16.88
N ASP A 257 20.85 -33.67 -16.47
CA ASP A 257 19.66 -34.35 -15.95
C ASP A 257 19.35 -33.91 -14.51
N LEU A 258 20.36 -33.40 -13.79
CA LEU A 258 20.23 -32.88 -12.43
C LEU A 258 19.97 -31.38 -12.46
N LYS A 259 18.71 -31.00 -12.21
CA LYS A 259 18.21 -29.63 -12.30
C LYS A 259 17.67 -29.15 -10.96
N GLN A 260 18.01 -27.92 -10.60
CA GLN A 260 17.47 -27.24 -9.43
C GLN A 260 16.61 -26.05 -9.88
N PHE A 261 15.40 -25.96 -9.34
CA PHE A 261 14.51 -24.81 -9.51
C PHE A 261 14.16 -24.24 -8.14
N ASP A 262 14.11 -22.91 -8.02
CA ASP A 262 13.75 -22.24 -6.77
C ASP A 262 12.99 -20.92 -7.02
N TYR A 263 12.11 -20.58 -6.09
CA TYR A 263 11.32 -19.34 -6.04
C TYR A 263 11.12 -18.95 -4.56
N PRO A 264 11.35 -17.68 -4.18
CA PRO A 264 11.70 -16.54 -5.03
C PRO A 264 13.21 -16.41 -5.27
N GLY A 265 13.60 -15.85 -6.42
CA GLY A 265 15.00 -15.53 -6.76
C GLY A 265 15.59 -14.32 -6.01
N ARG A 266 14.75 -13.56 -5.30
CA ARG A 266 15.08 -12.34 -4.55
C ARG A 266 15.65 -11.21 -5.42
N TYR A 267 15.17 -11.05 -6.65
CA TYR A 267 15.52 -9.97 -7.57
C TYR A 267 14.28 -9.39 -8.26
N VAL A 268 14.39 -8.18 -8.81
CA VAL A 268 13.31 -7.48 -9.55
C VAL A 268 13.69 -7.15 -11.00
N ASP A 269 14.99 -7.25 -11.31
CA ASP A 269 15.55 -7.04 -12.63
C ASP A 269 16.08 -8.38 -13.17
N PRO A 270 15.62 -8.83 -14.35
CA PRO A 270 16.16 -9.96 -15.11
C PRO A 270 17.70 -10.04 -15.17
N LEU A 271 18.39 -8.91 -15.35
CA LEU A 271 19.86 -8.88 -15.44
C LEU A 271 20.51 -9.29 -14.12
N MET A 272 19.96 -8.83 -12.99
CA MET A 272 20.42 -9.25 -11.67
C MET A 272 20.09 -10.73 -11.40
N GLY A 273 18.94 -11.20 -11.89
CA GLY A 273 18.58 -12.62 -11.86
C GLY A 273 19.60 -13.49 -12.59
N GLN A 274 20.02 -13.08 -13.79
CA GLN A 274 21.04 -13.79 -14.56
C GLN A 274 22.36 -13.86 -13.77
N VAL A 275 22.84 -12.73 -13.23
CA VAL A 275 24.05 -12.69 -12.38
C VAL A 275 23.92 -13.71 -11.26
N ARG A 276 22.86 -13.66 -10.45
CA ARG A 276 22.66 -14.59 -9.32
C ARG A 276 22.63 -16.05 -9.72
N THR A 277 21.96 -16.40 -10.82
CA THR A 277 21.96 -17.78 -11.31
C THR A 277 23.35 -18.25 -11.72
N THR A 278 24.18 -17.36 -12.30
CA THR A 278 25.58 -17.65 -12.61
C THR A 278 26.41 -17.82 -11.33
N GLU A 279 26.25 -16.92 -10.35
CA GLU A 279 26.97 -16.99 -9.06
C GLU A 279 26.63 -18.28 -8.29
N TRP A 280 25.35 -18.64 -8.17
CA TRP A 280 24.91 -19.83 -7.43
C TRP A 280 25.18 -21.15 -8.17
N MET A 281 25.37 -21.13 -9.49
CA MET A 281 25.85 -22.29 -10.23
C MET A 281 27.29 -22.66 -9.83
N SER A 282 28.10 -21.66 -9.43
CA SER A 282 29.51 -21.89 -9.07
C SER A 282 29.68 -22.85 -7.90
N GLU A 283 28.77 -22.88 -6.93
CA GLU A 283 28.83 -23.82 -5.80
C GLU A 283 28.87 -25.28 -6.28
N HIS A 284 28.04 -25.62 -7.27
CA HIS A 284 28.01 -26.96 -7.86
C HIS A 284 29.25 -27.26 -8.72
N ILE A 285 29.79 -26.25 -9.40
CA ILE A 285 31.01 -26.38 -10.23
C ILE A 285 32.24 -26.59 -9.34
N VAL A 286 32.39 -25.79 -8.28
CA VAL A 286 33.49 -25.87 -7.31
C VAL A 286 33.47 -27.20 -6.55
N ASP A 287 32.30 -27.72 -6.20
CA ASP A 287 32.16 -28.97 -5.46
C ASP A 287 32.21 -30.22 -6.37
N ASN A 288 32.10 -30.04 -7.69
CA ASN A 288 32.22 -31.13 -8.66
C ASN A 288 33.64 -31.71 -8.70
N GLN A 289 34.66 -30.87 -8.86
CA GLN A 289 36.05 -31.31 -8.98
C GLN A 289 36.96 -30.54 -8.04
N GLN A 290 37.55 -31.23 -7.07
CA GLN A 290 38.52 -30.67 -6.13
C GLN A 290 39.77 -31.54 -6.03
N VAL A 291 40.85 -30.94 -5.56
CA VAL A 291 42.05 -31.64 -5.12
C VAL A 291 42.11 -31.59 -3.60
N GLU A 292 42.35 -32.72 -2.96
CA GLU A 292 42.64 -32.85 -1.53
C GLU A 292 44.09 -33.34 -1.40
N ALA A 293 44.91 -32.71 -0.56
CA ALA A 293 46.34 -32.99 -0.52
C ALA A 293 46.95 -32.81 0.87
N THR A 294 48.07 -33.51 1.10
CA THR A 294 48.90 -33.39 2.31
C THR A 294 50.29 -32.89 1.91
N SER A 295 50.84 -31.95 2.66
CA SER A 295 52.19 -31.41 2.40
C SER A 295 52.92 -31.00 3.67
N ASP A 296 54.22 -30.76 3.54
CA ASP A 296 55.04 -30.10 4.57
C ASP A 296 55.30 -28.61 4.24
N VAL A 297 54.66 -28.03 3.21
CA VAL A 297 54.87 -26.64 2.79
C VAL A 297 54.26 -25.66 3.80
N MET A 298 55.09 -24.92 4.53
CA MET A 298 54.64 -24.04 5.63
C MET A 298 53.90 -22.79 5.18
N ARG A 299 54.27 -22.25 4.02
CA ARG A 299 53.77 -20.96 3.52
C ARG A 299 52.37 -20.99 2.93
N LEU A 300 51.75 -22.17 2.79
CA LEU A 300 50.41 -22.30 2.19
C LEU A 300 49.38 -21.42 2.91
N ALA A 301 48.41 -20.92 2.15
CA ALA A 301 47.41 -19.96 2.61
C ALA A 301 46.14 -20.06 1.76
N SER A 302 44.97 -20.08 2.40
CA SER A 302 43.69 -19.99 1.67
C SER A 302 43.57 -18.64 0.95
N GLY A 303 42.99 -18.63 -0.25
CA GLY A 303 42.80 -17.39 -1.02
C GLY A 303 44.02 -16.89 -1.77
N TYR A 304 45.04 -17.73 -1.93
CA TYR A 304 46.17 -17.49 -2.84
C TYR A 304 46.19 -18.55 -3.94
N SER A 305 46.79 -18.22 -5.09
CA SER A 305 47.05 -19.23 -6.11
C SER A 305 48.44 -19.83 -6.04
N PHE A 306 48.61 -21.07 -6.46
CA PHE A 306 49.89 -21.76 -6.47
C PHE A 306 49.95 -22.79 -7.59
N ASN A 307 51.16 -23.03 -8.10
CA ASN A 307 51.40 -24.01 -9.15
C ASN A 307 51.89 -25.32 -8.56
N VAL A 308 51.37 -26.44 -9.06
CA VAL A 308 51.87 -27.79 -8.76
C VAL A 308 52.76 -28.26 -9.93
N SER A 309 53.86 -28.95 -9.63
CA SER A 309 54.71 -29.60 -10.63
C SER A 309 55.07 -31.04 -10.25
N ASP A 310 55.63 -31.77 -11.23
CA ASP A 310 56.17 -33.12 -11.09
C ASP A 310 55.18 -34.20 -10.63
N HIS A 311 53.87 -33.92 -10.70
CA HIS A 311 52.86 -34.94 -10.55
C HIS A 311 52.82 -35.86 -11.79
N PRO A 312 52.76 -37.20 -11.65
CA PRO A 312 52.76 -38.14 -12.78
C PRO A 312 51.63 -37.95 -13.80
N ARG A 313 50.49 -37.42 -13.35
CA ARG A 313 49.39 -36.96 -14.22
C ARG A 313 49.63 -35.52 -14.63
N SER A 314 49.88 -35.28 -15.91
CA SER A 314 50.22 -33.96 -16.46
C SER A 314 49.15 -32.89 -16.25
N GLU A 315 47.87 -33.27 -16.22
CA GLU A 315 46.75 -32.35 -16.00
C GLU A 315 46.73 -31.71 -14.61
N ILE A 316 47.43 -32.31 -13.64
CA ILE A 316 47.59 -31.76 -12.29
C ILE A 316 48.70 -30.70 -12.24
N ASN A 317 49.61 -30.68 -13.21
CA ASN A 317 50.73 -29.74 -13.22
C ASN A 317 50.28 -28.38 -13.77
N ARG A 318 49.50 -27.64 -12.98
CA ARG A 318 48.86 -26.36 -13.35
C ARG A 318 48.70 -25.45 -12.12
N ASP A 319 48.09 -24.27 -12.34
CA ASP A 319 47.78 -23.31 -11.29
C ASP A 319 46.44 -23.63 -10.60
N TYR A 320 46.43 -23.49 -9.28
CA TYR A 320 45.31 -23.79 -8.39
C TYR A 320 44.98 -22.61 -7.52
N LEU A 321 43.71 -22.46 -7.16
CA LEU A 321 43.23 -21.63 -6.07
C LEU A 321 43.11 -22.45 -4.80
N MET A 322 43.81 -22.05 -3.74
CA MET A 322 43.70 -22.65 -2.42
C MET A 322 42.35 -22.31 -1.76
N LEU A 323 41.54 -23.34 -1.46
CA LEU A 323 40.23 -23.20 -0.81
C LEU A 323 40.34 -23.22 0.71
N SER A 324 41.03 -24.24 1.26
CA SER A 324 41.25 -24.37 2.70
C SER A 324 42.61 -24.98 3.00
N VAL A 325 43.17 -24.63 4.16
CA VAL A 325 44.41 -25.21 4.68
C VAL A 325 44.25 -25.47 6.18
N MET A 326 44.60 -26.67 6.60
CA MET A 326 44.71 -27.07 8.00
C MET A 326 46.18 -27.33 8.33
N HIS A 327 46.80 -26.44 9.09
CA HIS A 327 48.18 -26.56 9.53
C HIS A 327 48.25 -27.24 10.89
N THR A 328 49.12 -28.24 11.04
CA THR A 328 49.38 -28.92 12.31
C THR A 328 50.86 -28.89 12.62
N GLY A 329 51.21 -28.37 13.79
CA GLY A 329 52.58 -28.37 14.29
C GLY A 329 52.65 -28.92 15.70
N GLN A 330 53.70 -29.71 15.98
CA GLN A 330 54.01 -30.23 17.30
C GLN A 330 55.49 -30.03 17.59
N ASP A 331 55.78 -29.44 18.74
CA ASP A 331 57.14 -29.34 19.25
C ASP A 331 57.21 -30.00 20.63
N PRO A 332 57.51 -31.31 20.70
CA PRO A 332 57.70 -31.99 21.97
C PRO A 332 58.98 -31.58 22.71
N GLN A 333 59.89 -30.84 22.06
CA GLN A 333 61.21 -30.50 22.61
C GLN A 333 61.16 -29.29 23.56
N VAL A 334 60.14 -28.43 23.44
CA VAL A 334 59.98 -27.26 24.34
C VAL A 334 59.81 -27.61 25.82
N HIS A 335 59.48 -28.88 26.12
CA HIS A 335 59.41 -29.44 27.47
C HIS A 335 60.77 -29.62 28.15
N GLU A 336 61.88 -29.41 27.43
CA GLU A 336 63.26 -29.57 27.90
C GLU A 336 63.48 -30.90 28.64
N ASP A 337 63.50 -30.86 29.98
CA ASP A 337 63.77 -31.99 30.87
C ASP A 337 62.70 -33.11 30.78
N GLU A 338 61.52 -32.80 30.24
CA GLU A 338 60.42 -33.75 30.02
C GLU A 338 60.21 -34.08 28.53
N ALA A 339 61.14 -33.69 27.65
CA ALA A 339 61.05 -33.98 26.22
C ALA A 339 61.00 -35.50 25.95
N SER A 340 60.09 -35.92 25.08
CA SER A 340 59.91 -37.33 24.69
C SER A 340 61.01 -37.85 23.74
N GLY A 341 61.96 -36.99 23.36
CA GLY A 341 62.99 -37.27 22.34
C GLY A 341 62.46 -37.27 20.90
N MET A 342 61.17 -36.96 20.70
CA MET A 342 60.56 -36.83 19.38
C MET A 342 60.97 -35.50 18.70
N PRO A 343 61.18 -35.49 17.37
CA PRO A 343 61.50 -34.27 16.64
C PRO A 343 60.31 -33.31 16.58
N THR A 344 60.59 -32.02 16.38
CA THR A 344 59.58 -31.04 15.97
C THR A 344 59.03 -31.42 14.60
N THR A 345 57.71 -31.47 14.47
CA THR A 345 57.03 -31.89 13.23
C THR A 345 56.02 -30.85 12.77
N TYR A 346 55.89 -30.73 11.46
CA TYR A 346 54.90 -29.91 10.79
C TYR A 346 54.36 -30.66 9.59
N TYR A 347 53.05 -30.56 9.38
CA TYR A 347 52.40 -30.90 8.12
C TYR A 347 51.13 -30.06 7.97
N ASN A 348 50.58 -30.05 6.77
CA ASN A 348 49.26 -29.50 6.51
C ASN A 348 48.45 -30.41 5.59
N GLN A 349 47.14 -30.21 5.65
CA GLN A 349 46.18 -30.78 4.72
C GLN A 349 45.43 -29.63 4.07
N PHE A 350 45.23 -29.67 2.76
CA PHE A 350 44.57 -28.57 2.05
C PHE A 350 43.65 -29.08 0.96
N SER A 351 42.70 -28.24 0.57
CA SER A 351 41.90 -28.43 -0.63
C SER A 351 42.05 -27.26 -1.58
N CYS A 352 42.03 -27.56 -2.88
CA CYS A 352 42.14 -26.56 -3.93
C CYS A 352 41.34 -26.93 -5.16
N ILE A 353 41.13 -25.95 -6.03
CA ILE A 353 40.51 -26.10 -7.35
C ILE A 353 41.42 -25.48 -8.41
N PRO A 354 41.34 -25.92 -9.68
CA PRO A 354 42.03 -25.22 -10.76
C PRO A 354 41.69 -23.72 -10.77
N ARG A 355 42.67 -22.84 -11.00
CA ARG A 355 42.47 -21.37 -10.88
C ARG A 355 41.38 -20.81 -11.82
N ASP A 356 41.18 -21.43 -12.98
CA ASP A 356 40.17 -21.11 -13.98
C ASP A 356 38.74 -21.54 -13.59
N VAL A 357 38.58 -22.36 -12.55
CA VAL A 357 37.27 -22.67 -11.96
C VAL A 357 36.85 -21.52 -11.06
N VAL A 358 35.83 -20.78 -11.48
CA VAL A 358 35.33 -19.60 -10.76
C VAL A 358 34.77 -20.00 -9.39
N PHE A 359 35.33 -19.44 -8.32
CA PHE A 359 34.82 -19.59 -6.97
C PHE A 359 33.98 -18.38 -6.59
N LYS A 360 32.84 -18.64 -5.93
CA LYS A 360 31.98 -17.62 -5.30
C LYS A 360 31.53 -18.12 -3.95
N ALA A 361 31.15 -17.20 -3.06
CA ALA A 361 30.59 -17.60 -1.77
C ALA A 361 29.31 -18.43 -1.99
N PRO A 362 29.18 -19.61 -1.35
CA PRO A 362 27.99 -20.44 -1.44
C PRO A 362 26.73 -19.70 -1.00
N LYS A 363 25.57 -20.07 -1.57
CA LYS A 363 24.29 -19.42 -1.23
C LYS A 363 23.95 -19.68 0.24
N LEU A 364 23.73 -18.62 1.00
CA LEU A 364 23.21 -18.71 2.36
C LEU A 364 21.69 -18.53 2.38
N ALA A 365 21.04 -19.22 3.32
CA ALA A 365 19.61 -19.07 3.54
C ALA A 365 19.27 -17.63 3.94
N ALA A 366 18.19 -17.08 3.39
CA ALA A 366 17.69 -15.79 3.81
C ALA A 366 17.07 -15.88 5.21
N PRO A 367 17.13 -14.81 6.02
CA PRO A 367 16.34 -14.72 7.24
C PRO A 367 14.84 -14.84 6.93
N VAL A 368 14.09 -15.44 7.85
CA VAL A 368 12.66 -15.67 7.71
C VAL A 368 11.91 -14.99 8.85
N VAL A 369 10.85 -14.27 8.52
CA VAL A 369 9.88 -13.75 9.46
C VAL A 369 8.75 -14.77 9.60
N ASP A 370 8.67 -15.42 10.76
CA ASP A 370 7.75 -16.55 11.01
C ASP A 370 6.25 -16.21 10.87
N GLY A 371 5.88 -14.93 11.02
CA GLY A 371 4.49 -14.51 11.01
C GLY A 371 4.31 -13.00 10.82
N PRO A 372 3.06 -12.55 10.69
CA PRO A 372 2.77 -11.14 10.55
C PRO A 372 3.16 -10.36 11.80
N GLN A 373 3.52 -9.10 11.60
CA GLN A 373 3.83 -8.14 12.65
C GLN A 373 2.90 -6.94 12.54
N THR A 374 2.81 -6.11 13.58
CA THR A 374 2.20 -4.79 13.44
C THR A 374 3.27 -3.72 13.28
N ALA A 375 2.90 -2.63 12.61
CA ALA A 375 3.74 -1.47 12.38
C ALA A 375 2.87 -0.22 12.35
N VAL A 376 3.48 0.95 12.58
CA VAL A 376 2.77 2.24 12.54
C VAL A 376 3.03 2.91 11.21
N VAL A 377 1.98 3.39 10.54
CA VAL A 377 2.12 4.13 9.27
C VAL A 377 2.78 5.49 9.54
N VAL A 378 3.76 5.86 8.72
CA VAL A 378 4.56 7.09 8.87
C VAL A 378 4.65 7.86 7.56
N GLY A 379 5.06 9.12 7.65
CA GLY A 379 5.27 10.01 6.51
C GLY A 379 5.80 11.37 6.96
N PRO A 380 5.87 12.36 6.05
CA PRO A 380 6.42 13.67 6.34
C PRO A 380 5.66 14.42 7.42
N GLU A 381 6.36 15.28 8.15
CA GLU A 381 5.76 16.13 9.18
C GLU A 381 4.62 17.01 8.60
N GLY A 382 3.49 17.08 9.31
CA GLY A 382 2.33 17.88 8.92
C GLY A 382 1.41 17.24 7.88
N GLU A 383 1.76 16.07 7.34
CA GLU A 383 0.87 15.28 6.49
C GLU A 383 0.02 14.30 7.30
N GLU A 384 -1.17 13.99 6.77
CA GLU A 384 -2.09 13.00 7.35
C GLU A 384 -2.08 11.70 6.52
N ILE A 385 -1.83 11.82 5.22
CA ILE A 385 -1.84 10.71 4.26
C ILE A 385 -0.59 10.84 3.39
N TYR A 386 0.23 9.80 3.39
CA TYR A 386 1.43 9.73 2.55
C TYR A 386 1.42 8.43 1.75
N THR A 387 1.19 8.55 0.44
CA THR A 387 1.03 7.43 -0.48
C THR A 387 1.65 7.73 -1.84
N ASP A 388 1.97 6.68 -2.59
CA ASP A 388 2.45 6.79 -3.97
C ASP A 388 1.35 6.43 -5.01
N LYS A 389 1.75 6.36 -6.30
CA LYS A 389 0.86 6.03 -7.44
C LYS A 389 0.21 4.65 -7.38
N LEU A 390 0.71 3.74 -6.54
CA LEU A 390 0.19 2.38 -6.37
C LEU A 390 -0.62 2.22 -5.07
N GLY A 391 -0.82 3.28 -4.30
CA GLY A 391 -1.50 3.19 -3.00
C GLY A 391 -0.63 2.56 -1.91
N ARG A 392 0.71 2.59 -2.06
CA ARG A 392 1.66 2.07 -1.06
C ARG A 392 1.81 3.08 0.08
N VAL A 393 2.14 2.58 1.27
CA VAL A 393 2.43 3.40 2.45
C VAL A 393 3.83 3.09 2.98
N LYS A 394 4.35 3.93 3.87
CA LYS A 394 5.56 3.67 4.65
C LYS A 394 5.20 3.40 6.10
N VAL A 395 6.00 2.59 6.80
CA VAL A 395 5.75 2.20 8.18
C VAL A 395 7.03 2.28 9.02
N GLN A 396 6.88 2.44 10.33
CA GLN A 396 7.90 2.15 11.33
C GLN A 396 7.56 0.83 12.01
N PHE A 397 8.48 -0.14 11.99
CA PHE A 397 8.36 -1.36 12.76
C PHE A 397 8.76 -1.12 14.22
N HIS A 398 8.13 -1.85 15.16
CA HIS A 398 8.38 -1.67 16.59
C HIS A 398 9.81 -2.01 17.04
N TRP A 399 10.50 -2.89 16.30
CA TRP A 399 11.88 -3.27 16.57
C TRP A 399 12.89 -2.34 15.88
N ASP A 400 12.45 -1.46 14.97
CA ASP A 400 13.34 -0.51 14.33
C ASP A 400 13.66 0.64 15.28
N ARG A 401 14.89 0.60 15.79
CA ARG A 401 15.46 1.57 16.74
C ARG A 401 16.26 2.69 16.07
N TYR A 402 16.41 2.65 14.75
CA TYR A 402 17.20 3.62 13.97
C TYR A 402 16.32 4.58 13.18
N GLY A 403 15.07 4.21 12.88
CA GLY A 403 14.11 5.08 12.22
C GLY A 403 13.57 6.20 13.12
N ASP A 404 13.32 7.36 12.50
CA ASP A 404 12.84 8.59 13.17
C ASP A 404 11.31 8.76 13.10
N ASN A 405 10.55 7.69 12.81
CA ASN A 405 9.10 7.72 12.59
C ASN A 405 8.65 8.70 11.48
N ASN A 406 9.35 8.71 10.34
CA ASN A 406 9.11 9.65 9.24
C ASN A 406 9.11 8.95 7.86
N GLU A 407 9.12 9.71 6.77
CA GLU A 407 9.13 9.18 5.40
C GLU A 407 10.39 8.38 5.02
N HIS A 408 11.41 8.33 5.89
CA HIS A 408 12.63 7.58 5.69
C HIS A 408 12.67 6.27 6.48
N SER A 409 11.65 5.94 7.27
CA SER A 409 11.62 4.72 8.10
C SER A 409 11.61 3.40 7.31
N SER A 410 10.95 3.36 6.16
CA SER A 410 10.86 2.13 5.34
C SER A 410 10.79 2.41 3.85
N CYS A 411 10.87 1.33 3.06
CA CYS A 411 10.47 1.32 1.66
C CYS A 411 8.96 1.51 1.49
N TRP A 412 8.52 1.61 0.24
CA TRP A 412 7.09 1.62 -0.08
C TRP A 412 6.48 0.22 0.04
N ILE A 413 5.50 0.08 0.92
CA ILE A 413 4.83 -1.18 1.23
C ILE A 413 3.42 -1.18 0.62
N ARG A 414 3.12 -2.20 -0.21
CA ARG A 414 1.78 -2.38 -0.78
C ARG A 414 0.75 -2.65 0.30
N VAL A 415 -0.47 -2.15 0.09
CA VAL A 415 -1.61 -2.35 0.99
C VAL A 415 -2.63 -3.25 0.33
N SER A 416 -2.90 -4.39 0.95
CA SER A 416 -3.98 -5.30 0.56
C SER A 416 -5.31 -4.57 0.58
N GLN A 417 -6.09 -4.74 -0.49
CA GLN A 417 -7.41 -4.16 -0.65
C GLN A 417 -8.46 -5.26 -0.65
N SER A 418 -9.68 -4.98 -0.19
CA SER A 418 -10.77 -5.96 -0.22
C SER A 418 -11.17 -6.37 -1.65
N MET A 419 -10.90 -5.52 -2.64
CA MET A 419 -11.11 -5.80 -4.06
C MET A 419 -10.20 -4.93 -4.93
N ALA A 420 -9.41 -5.52 -5.82
CA ALA A 420 -8.52 -4.79 -6.73
C ALA A 420 -8.58 -5.38 -8.15
N ALA A 421 -8.95 -4.56 -9.13
CA ALA A 421 -9.06 -4.92 -10.54
C ALA A 421 -8.64 -3.74 -11.44
N PRO A 422 -8.44 -3.95 -12.76
CA PRO A 422 -8.10 -2.86 -13.67
C PRO A 422 -9.17 -1.75 -13.62
N THR A 423 -8.80 -0.58 -13.08
CA THR A 423 -9.62 0.64 -12.96
C THR A 423 -10.89 0.56 -12.10
N TRP A 424 -11.10 -0.50 -11.31
CA TRP A 424 -12.22 -0.58 -10.35
C TRP A 424 -11.84 -1.44 -9.14
N GLY A 425 -12.49 -1.22 -8.00
CA GLY A 425 -12.15 -1.89 -6.75
C GLY A 425 -12.52 -1.07 -5.52
N ALA A 426 -12.09 -1.55 -4.36
CA ALA A 426 -12.10 -0.81 -3.11
C ALA A 426 -10.70 -0.25 -2.84
N VAL A 427 -10.62 0.99 -2.36
CA VAL A 427 -9.34 1.62 -1.99
C VAL A 427 -9.48 2.20 -0.59
N TYR A 428 -8.73 1.64 0.34
CA TYR A 428 -8.49 2.19 1.66
C TYR A 428 -6.99 2.43 1.83
N LEU A 429 -6.65 3.68 2.13
CA LEU A 429 -5.29 4.12 2.40
C LEU A 429 -5.12 4.31 3.91
N PRO A 430 -4.32 3.48 4.58
CA PRO A 430 -3.92 3.73 5.96
C PRO A 430 -3.31 5.14 6.09
N ARG A 431 -3.73 5.88 7.13
CA ARG A 431 -3.23 7.23 7.42
C ARG A 431 -2.04 7.17 8.36
N ILE A 432 -1.24 8.23 8.38
CA ILE A 432 -0.11 8.35 9.31
C ILE A 432 -0.64 8.20 10.76
N GLY A 433 0.04 7.37 11.55
CA GLY A 433 -0.34 7.00 12.91
C GLY A 433 -1.21 5.73 13.00
N HIS A 434 -1.83 5.27 11.92
CA HIS A 434 -2.61 4.03 11.95
C HIS A 434 -1.71 2.82 12.21
N GLU A 435 -2.19 1.87 13.02
CA GLU A 435 -1.53 0.58 13.19
C GLU A 435 -2.01 -0.41 12.12
N VAL A 436 -1.05 -0.95 11.38
CA VAL A 436 -1.27 -1.89 10.27
C VAL A 436 -0.62 -3.23 10.56
N VAL A 437 -1.21 -4.30 10.03
CA VAL A 437 -0.65 -5.65 10.05
C VAL A 437 0.18 -5.83 8.79
N VAL A 438 1.46 -6.17 8.96
CA VAL A 438 2.44 -6.38 7.89
C VAL A 438 2.80 -7.86 7.84
N THR A 439 2.55 -8.49 6.70
CA THR A 439 3.01 -9.83 6.35
C THR A 439 4.24 -9.72 5.47
N PHE A 440 5.08 -10.75 5.48
CA PHE A 440 6.29 -10.83 4.65
C PHE A 440 6.10 -11.94 3.62
N LEU A 441 6.22 -11.62 2.33
CA LEU A 441 5.99 -12.59 1.25
C LEU A 441 7.08 -13.68 1.29
N GLU A 442 6.68 -14.95 1.36
CA GLU A 442 7.60 -16.10 1.60
C GLU A 442 8.39 -15.97 2.93
N GLY A 443 7.88 -15.17 3.87
CA GLY A 443 8.60 -14.82 5.09
C GLY A 443 9.82 -13.93 4.87
N ASP A 444 10.08 -13.46 3.64
CA ASP A 444 11.25 -12.65 3.30
C ASP A 444 11.13 -11.24 3.92
N PRO A 445 12.04 -10.86 4.85
CA PRO A 445 11.98 -9.57 5.51
C PRO A 445 12.13 -8.37 4.56
N ASP A 446 12.70 -8.58 3.38
CA ASP A 446 12.85 -7.53 2.35
C ASP A 446 11.55 -7.31 1.56
N ARG A 447 10.49 -8.11 1.81
CA ARG A 447 9.24 -8.11 1.04
C ARG A 447 7.99 -7.94 1.92
N PRO A 448 7.87 -6.81 2.64
CA PRO A 448 6.69 -6.52 3.42
C PRO A 448 5.46 -6.24 2.53
N LEU A 449 4.28 -6.60 3.04
CA LEU A 449 2.96 -6.33 2.48
C LEU A 449 2.00 -6.03 3.64
N VAL A 450 1.34 -4.88 3.63
CA VAL A 450 0.28 -4.59 4.59
C VAL A 450 -0.95 -5.44 4.23
N THR A 451 -1.41 -6.28 5.16
CA THR A 451 -2.52 -7.23 4.95
C THR A 451 -3.75 -6.91 5.79
N GLY A 452 -3.66 -5.98 6.73
CA GLY A 452 -4.78 -5.54 7.55
C GLY A 452 -4.48 -4.28 8.35
N ALA A 453 -5.46 -3.86 9.14
CA ALA A 453 -5.34 -2.78 10.11
C ALA A 453 -6.06 -3.16 11.39
N VAL A 454 -5.60 -2.64 12.52
CA VAL A 454 -6.15 -2.97 13.84
C VAL A 454 -6.41 -1.69 14.64
N TYR A 455 -7.48 -1.72 15.44
CA TYR A 455 -7.70 -0.71 16.48
C TYR A 455 -6.81 -0.99 17.69
N ASN A 456 -6.48 0.06 18.44
CA ASN A 456 -5.61 -0.02 19.61
C ASN A 456 -5.99 1.01 20.68
N GLY A 457 -5.18 1.16 21.73
CA GLY A 457 -5.46 2.08 22.84
C GLY A 457 -5.41 3.58 22.49
N LEU A 458 -4.97 3.93 21.28
CA LEU A 458 -4.98 5.30 20.76
C LEU A 458 -6.05 5.49 19.67
N HIS A 459 -6.25 4.48 18.84
CA HIS A 459 -7.24 4.46 17.77
C HIS A 459 -8.36 3.48 18.12
N PHE A 460 -9.45 4.00 18.68
CA PHE A 460 -10.63 3.22 19.05
C PHE A 460 -11.57 2.99 17.86
N PRO A 461 -12.41 1.95 17.90
CA PRO A 461 -13.53 1.79 16.98
C PRO A 461 -14.47 3.02 16.96
N PRO A 462 -15.16 3.31 15.84
CA PRO A 462 -16.00 4.51 15.69
C PRO A 462 -17.15 4.65 16.71
N TYR A 463 -17.62 3.53 17.25
CA TYR A 463 -18.62 3.46 18.31
C TYR A 463 -18.02 2.71 19.50
N SER A 464 -18.45 3.05 20.71
CA SER A 464 -17.95 2.38 21.91
C SER A 464 -18.32 0.89 21.89
N LEU A 465 -17.38 0.05 22.30
CA LEU A 465 -17.57 -1.38 22.48
C LEU A 465 -17.28 -1.75 23.94
N PRO A 466 -18.06 -2.68 24.53
CA PRO A 466 -18.97 -3.63 23.87
C PRO A 466 -20.43 -3.15 23.68
N GLU A 467 -20.78 -1.90 23.97
CA GLU A 467 -22.19 -1.45 23.96
C GLU A 467 -22.83 -1.55 22.56
N ASN A 468 -22.10 -1.19 21.50
CA ASN A 468 -22.61 -1.18 20.12
C ASN A 468 -22.17 -2.42 19.32
N LYS A 469 -22.11 -3.59 19.99
CA LYS A 469 -21.61 -4.86 19.39
C LYS A 469 -22.42 -5.38 18.20
N THR A 470 -23.67 -4.92 18.04
CA THR A 470 -24.58 -5.28 16.94
C THR A 470 -24.46 -4.33 15.74
N ARG A 471 -23.59 -3.33 15.80
CA ARG A 471 -23.46 -2.32 14.75
C ARG A 471 -22.26 -2.60 13.84
N THR A 472 -22.52 -2.72 12.54
CA THR A 472 -21.50 -2.75 11.49
C THR A 472 -21.31 -1.35 10.92
N THR A 473 -20.07 -0.84 10.86
CA THR A 473 -19.80 0.57 10.52
C THR A 473 -18.69 0.74 9.49
N PHE A 474 -18.97 1.52 8.44
CA PHE A 474 -18.00 2.06 7.49
C PHE A 474 -17.97 3.58 7.64
N ARG A 475 -17.11 4.09 8.51
CA ARG A 475 -16.95 5.54 8.77
C ARG A 475 -15.61 6.03 8.22
N THR A 476 -15.65 7.14 7.48
CA THR A 476 -14.47 7.86 6.98
C THR A 476 -14.20 9.10 7.83
N GLN A 477 -13.05 9.75 7.66
CA GLN A 477 -12.76 11.03 8.33
C GLN A 477 -12.42 12.09 7.28
N THR A 478 -12.96 13.30 7.45
CA THR A 478 -12.59 14.46 6.63
C THR A 478 -11.08 14.73 6.74
N HIS A 479 -10.38 14.71 5.62
CA HIS A 479 -8.94 15.00 5.56
C HIS A 479 -8.65 16.46 5.93
N LYS A 480 -7.66 16.70 6.79
CA LYS A 480 -7.27 18.04 7.29
C LYS A 480 -8.46 18.87 7.79
N GLY A 481 -9.42 18.22 8.45
CA GLY A 481 -10.64 18.87 8.95
C GLY A 481 -11.44 18.01 9.92
N THR A 482 -12.62 18.50 10.30
CA THR A 482 -13.55 17.80 11.21
C THR A 482 -14.75 17.25 10.44
N GLY A 483 -15.23 16.06 10.81
CA GLY A 483 -16.42 15.45 10.21
C GLY A 483 -16.16 14.09 9.59
N TYR A 484 -17.21 13.44 9.09
CA TYR A 484 -17.17 12.09 8.57
C TYR A 484 -18.30 11.78 7.59
N ASN A 485 -18.04 10.87 6.64
CA ASN A 485 -19.11 10.17 5.92
C ASN A 485 -19.26 8.77 6.53
N GLU A 486 -20.49 8.25 6.56
CA GLU A 486 -20.78 6.95 7.17
C GLU A 486 -21.85 6.17 6.41
N LEU A 487 -21.62 4.85 6.34
CA LEU A 487 -22.64 3.84 6.12
C LEU A 487 -22.58 2.86 7.30
N SER A 488 -23.68 2.71 8.05
CA SER A 488 -23.76 1.74 9.13
C SER A 488 -25.09 0.99 9.16
N PHE A 489 -25.03 -0.20 9.78
CA PHE A 489 -26.12 -1.14 9.91
C PHE A 489 -26.24 -1.51 11.40
N GLU A 490 -27.41 -1.28 11.99
CA GLU A 490 -27.79 -1.76 13.31
C GLU A 490 -28.63 -3.04 13.16
N ASP A 491 -28.24 -4.11 13.85
CA ASP A 491 -28.87 -5.43 13.77
C ASP A 491 -29.53 -5.87 15.08
N GLU A 492 -29.65 -4.98 16.09
CA GLU A 492 -30.41 -5.28 17.31
C GLU A 492 -31.91 -5.41 16.99
N ALA A 493 -32.54 -6.46 17.53
CA ALA A 493 -33.89 -6.86 17.14
C ALA A 493 -34.93 -5.80 17.49
N ASN A 494 -35.76 -5.41 16.50
CA ASN A 494 -36.75 -4.33 16.59
C ASN A 494 -36.14 -2.93 16.73
N GLN A 495 -34.84 -2.77 16.50
CA GLN A 495 -34.11 -1.50 16.47
C GLN A 495 -33.22 -1.40 15.21
N GLU A 496 -33.51 -2.22 14.20
CA GLU A 496 -32.71 -2.30 12.98
C GLU A 496 -32.71 -0.96 12.23
N GLU A 497 -31.53 -0.51 11.81
CA GLU A 497 -31.34 0.78 11.15
C GLU A 497 -30.28 0.67 10.06
N VAL A 498 -30.56 1.24 8.89
CA VAL A 498 -29.53 1.57 7.90
C VAL A 498 -29.31 3.08 7.94
N TYR A 499 -28.13 3.50 8.38
CA TYR A 499 -27.77 4.91 8.49
C TYR A 499 -26.79 5.31 7.38
N ILE A 500 -27.15 6.35 6.63
CA ILE A 500 -26.31 6.96 5.59
C ILE A 500 -26.11 8.43 5.93
N HIS A 501 -24.85 8.81 6.14
CA HIS A 501 -24.46 10.19 6.43
C HIS A 501 -23.47 10.71 5.39
N ALA A 502 -23.81 11.83 4.76
CA ALA A 502 -22.91 12.58 3.88
C ALA A 502 -22.51 13.90 4.57
N GLN A 503 -21.21 14.12 4.75
CA GLN A 503 -20.67 15.30 5.43
C GLN A 503 -20.97 16.61 4.67
N LYS A 504 -21.15 16.53 3.35
CA LYS A 504 -21.36 17.70 2.48
C LYS A 504 -22.41 17.42 1.40
N ASP A 505 -21.98 16.93 0.24
CA ASP A 505 -22.85 16.69 -0.91
C ASP A 505 -23.14 15.19 -1.05
N MET A 506 -24.42 14.82 -1.25
CA MET A 506 -24.82 13.47 -1.62
C MET A 506 -25.38 13.48 -3.04
N SER A 507 -24.77 12.74 -3.95
CA SER A 507 -25.22 12.61 -5.35
C SER A 507 -25.59 11.17 -5.64
N THR A 508 -26.77 10.95 -6.23
CA THR A 508 -27.25 9.62 -6.63
C THR A 508 -27.62 9.64 -8.10
N LYS A 509 -26.99 8.77 -8.90
CA LYS A 509 -27.28 8.61 -10.33
C LYS A 509 -27.74 7.17 -10.60
N VAL A 510 -28.96 7.02 -11.10
CA VAL A 510 -29.54 5.73 -11.49
C VAL A 510 -29.75 5.75 -13.00
N LEU A 511 -29.16 4.81 -13.73
CA LEU A 511 -29.20 4.78 -15.19
C LEU A 511 -30.46 4.14 -15.78
N ASN A 512 -31.26 3.48 -14.95
CA ASN A 512 -32.50 2.82 -15.35
C ASN A 512 -33.59 3.10 -14.32
N ASN A 513 -34.06 2.09 -13.58
CA ASN A 513 -35.18 2.23 -12.66
C ASN A 513 -34.71 2.42 -11.21
N ARG A 514 -35.31 3.37 -10.49
CA ARG A 514 -35.26 3.46 -9.03
C ARG A 514 -36.61 3.03 -8.47
N TYR A 515 -36.60 2.02 -7.59
CA TYR A 515 -37.79 1.57 -6.85
C TYR A 515 -37.66 1.96 -5.38
N ARG A 516 -38.79 2.26 -4.75
CA ARG A 516 -38.86 2.56 -3.32
C ARG A 516 -40.19 2.05 -2.77
N ASP A 517 -40.13 1.26 -1.72
CA ASP A 517 -41.26 0.75 -0.96
C ASP A 517 -41.02 1.02 0.52
N ILE A 518 -42.03 1.54 1.20
CA ILE A 518 -41.93 2.01 2.59
C ILE A 518 -43.14 1.46 3.32
N GLY A 519 -42.91 0.50 4.22
CA GLY A 519 -44.00 -0.22 4.88
C GLY A 519 -44.78 0.59 5.93
N GLN A 520 -44.23 1.72 6.37
CA GLN A 520 -44.82 2.63 7.36
C GLN A 520 -44.69 4.08 6.87
N ASP A 521 -43.99 4.93 7.62
CA ASP A 521 -43.94 6.37 7.38
C ASP A 521 -42.71 6.81 6.58
N GLU A 522 -42.89 7.84 5.75
CA GLU A 522 -41.80 8.59 5.12
C GLU A 522 -41.81 10.06 5.61
N PHE A 523 -40.66 10.56 6.04
CA PHE A 523 -40.46 11.97 6.33
C PHE A 523 -39.35 12.58 5.45
N LEU A 524 -39.70 13.63 4.70
CA LEU A 524 -38.77 14.41 3.88
C LEU A 524 -38.72 15.86 4.37
N LYS A 525 -37.51 16.34 4.70
CA LYS A 525 -37.27 17.74 5.06
C LYS A 525 -36.20 18.35 4.17
N VAL A 526 -36.57 19.38 3.43
CA VAL A 526 -35.66 20.17 2.59
C VAL A 526 -35.63 21.60 3.11
N ALA A 527 -34.47 22.05 3.59
CA ALA A 527 -34.35 23.36 4.23
C ALA A 527 -34.31 24.54 3.25
N ARG A 528 -33.96 24.29 1.99
CA ARG A 528 -33.86 25.31 0.94
C ARG A 528 -34.80 24.98 -0.21
N HIS A 529 -34.26 24.54 -1.34
CA HIS A 529 -35.02 24.34 -2.57
C HIS A 529 -35.14 22.85 -2.90
N GLN A 530 -36.31 22.46 -3.40
CA GLN A 530 -36.56 21.18 -4.04
C GLN A 530 -37.07 21.45 -5.45
N THR A 531 -36.51 20.75 -6.43
CA THR A 531 -36.95 20.78 -7.84
C THR A 531 -37.20 19.35 -8.27
N ASN A 532 -38.39 19.10 -8.82
CA ASN A 532 -38.77 17.80 -9.39
C ASN A 532 -39.08 18.03 -10.87
N GLU A 533 -38.22 17.52 -11.76
CA GLU A 533 -38.45 17.54 -13.20
C GLU A 533 -38.83 16.13 -13.65
N VAL A 534 -40.02 15.99 -14.24
CA VAL A 534 -40.56 14.72 -14.72
C VAL A 534 -40.88 14.88 -16.20
N HIS A 535 -40.14 14.20 -17.07
CA HIS A 535 -40.34 14.29 -18.53
C HIS A 535 -41.54 13.49 -19.04
N GLY A 536 -41.97 12.47 -18.30
CA GLY A 536 -43.14 11.66 -18.60
C GLY A 536 -44.28 11.95 -17.62
N ASP A 537 -45.02 10.90 -17.27
CA ASP A 537 -46.20 11.04 -16.42
C ASP A 537 -45.84 11.04 -14.92
N HIS A 538 -46.56 11.87 -14.16
CA HIS A 538 -46.62 11.78 -12.70
C HIS A 538 -48.03 11.36 -12.27
N LYS A 539 -48.14 10.22 -11.58
CA LYS A 539 -49.39 9.73 -11.00
C LYS A 539 -49.25 9.59 -9.50
N GLU A 540 -50.19 10.19 -8.77
CA GLU A 540 -50.29 10.10 -7.33
C GLU A 540 -51.68 9.56 -6.95
N THR A 541 -51.73 8.54 -6.09
CA THR A 541 -52.97 8.01 -5.53
C THR A 541 -52.91 8.15 -4.02
N ILE A 542 -53.87 8.86 -3.43
CA ILE A 542 -53.95 9.08 -1.99
C ILE A 542 -55.28 8.53 -1.50
N HIS A 543 -55.23 7.50 -0.66
CA HIS A 543 -56.42 6.89 -0.08
C HIS A 543 -57.03 7.72 1.05
N GLY A 544 -56.18 8.43 1.79
CA GLY A 544 -56.57 9.33 2.88
C GLY A 544 -56.72 10.77 2.41
N HIS A 545 -56.20 11.70 3.20
CA HIS A 545 -56.26 13.14 2.94
C HIS A 545 -55.00 13.65 2.24
N LYS A 546 -55.17 14.56 1.28
CA LYS A 546 -54.10 15.40 0.74
C LYS A 546 -54.25 16.80 1.31
N THR A 547 -53.22 17.32 1.97
CA THR A 547 -53.16 18.72 2.41
C THR A 547 -51.95 19.39 1.77
N THR A 548 -52.18 20.52 1.09
CA THR A 548 -51.12 21.35 0.52
C THR A 548 -51.19 22.73 1.16
N GLN A 549 -50.11 23.17 1.80
CA GLN A 549 -49.99 24.51 2.36
C GLN A 549 -48.84 25.25 1.68
N VAL A 550 -49.16 26.36 1.02
CA VAL A 550 -48.18 27.25 0.38
C VAL A 550 -48.20 28.58 1.11
N ASN A 551 -47.12 28.90 1.81
CA ASN A 551 -47.06 30.10 2.66
C ASN A 551 -46.86 31.41 1.89
N SER A 552 -46.51 31.33 0.60
CA SER A 552 -46.35 32.49 -0.28
C SER A 552 -47.16 32.28 -1.56
N THR A 553 -46.51 31.96 -2.67
CA THR A 553 -47.13 31.95 -3.99
C THR A 553 -47.27 30.53 -4.51
N PHE A 554 -48.48 30.20 -4.98
CA PHE A 554 -48.74 29.00 -5.78
C PHE A 554 -49.01 29.42 -7.23
N THR A 555 -48.28 28.83 -8.17
CA THR A 555 -48.47 29.03 -9.61
C THR A 555 -48.60 27.66 -10.25
N GLU A 556 -49.67 27.46 -11.01
CA GLU A 556 -49.90 26.27 -11.82
C GLU A 556 -50.15 26.70 -13.26
N THR A 557 -49.41 26.10 -14.19
CA THR A 557 -49.58 26.32 -15.63
C THR A 557 -49.78 24.95 -16.26
N VAL A 558 -50.88 24.79 -16.99
CA VAL A 558 -51.17 23.59 -17.76
C VAL A 558 -51.39 24.02 -19.22
N GLU A 559 -50.62 23.45 -20.13
CA GLU A 559 -50.63 23.85 -21.55
C GLU A 559 -51.83 23.28 -22.32
N GLN A 560 -52.44 22.22 -21.79
CA GLN A 560 -53.59 21.53 -22.38
C GLN A 560 -54.75 21.50 -21.38
N ASP A 561 -55.52 20.42 -21.39
CA ASP A 561 -56.75 20.31 -20.63
C ASP A 561 -56.49 20.03 -19.13
N VAL A 562 -57.29 20.69 -18.29
CA VAL A 562 -57.43 20.35 -16.87
C VAL A 562 -58.81 19.79 -16.64
N THR A 563 -58.90 18.57 -16.09
CA THR A 563 -60.16 17.97 -15.65
C THR A 563 -60.12 17.74 -14.15
N VAL A 564 -61.05 18.35 -13.42
CA VAL A 564 -61.22 18.14 -11.99
C VAL A 564 -62.63 17.63 -11.73
N THR A 565 -62.76 16.64 -10.84
CA THR A 565 -64.06 16.10 -10.41
C THR A 565 -64.11 16.06 -8.90
N TYR A 566 -65.02 16.83 -8.31
CA TYR A 566 -65.34 16.76 -6.89
C TYR A 566 -66.64 15.96 -6.71
N ASN A 567 -66.56 14.82 -6.04
CA ASN A 567 -67.72 13.94 -5.84
C ASN A 567 -68.70 14.44 -4.75
N ALA A 568 -68.27 15.41 -3.94
CA ALA A 568 -69.06 15.99 -2.88
C ALA A 568 -69.05 17.51 -3.00
N ASN A 569 -68.42 18.22 -2.05
CA ASN A 569 -68.44 19.67 -2.00
C ASN A 569 -67.10 20.26 -2.44
N GLU A 570 -67.16 21.39 -3.14
CA GLU A 570 -66.05 22.32 -3.33
C GLU A 570 -66.39 23.62 -2.58
N ALA A 571 -65.43 24.15 -1.83
CA ALA A 571 -65.54 25.45 -1.17
C ALA A 571 -64.28 26.27 -1.45
N GLN A 572 -64.45 27.45 -2.04
CA GLN A 572 -63.36 28.36 -2.35
C GLN A 572 -63.54 29.66 -1.55
N TYR A 573 -62.48 30.08 -0.85
CA TYR A 573 -62.45 31.32 -0.07
C TYR A 573 -61.32 32.21 -0.58
N VAL A 574 -61.67 33.30 -1.24
CA VAL A 574 -60.72 34.28 -1.78
C VAL A 574 -60.83 35.57 -0.98
N LYS A 575 -59.73 35.97 -0.30
CA LYS A 575 -59.74 37.13 0.62
C LYS A 575 -59.80 38.47 -0.12
N ASN A 576 -59.12 38.56 -1.26
CA ASN A 576 -58.99 39.79 -2.03
C ASN A 576 -59.74 39.63 -3.36
N ASN A 577 -59.03 39.43 -4.47
CA ASN A 577 -59.61 39.41 -5.81
C ASN A 577 -59.59 38.01 -6.42
N SER A 578 -60.62 37.69 -7.21
CA SER A 578 -60.69 36.51 -8.07
C SER A 578 -60.96 36.97 -9.51
N ASP A 579 -59.94 36.90 -10.35
CA ASP A 579 -60.03 37.26 -11.77
C ASP A 579 -60.20 35.99 -12.62
N LEU A 580 -61.21 35.98 -13.51
CA LEU A 580 -61.50 34.85 -14.41
C LEU A 580 -61.60 35.36 -15.85
N GLU A 581 -60.68 34.93 -16.70
CA GLU A 581 -60.68 35.19 -18.14
C GLU A 581 -60.89 33.88 -18.90
N ILE A 582 -61.80 33.90 -19.88
CA ILE A 582 -62.13 32.73 -20.72
C ILE A 582 -62.09 33.19 -22.17
N GLY A 583 -61.16 32.65 -22.96
CA GLY A 583 -60.92 33.08 -24.33
C GLY A 583 -62.04 32.71 -25.32
N ASP A 584 -62.67 31.55 -25.11
CA ASP A 584 -63.76 31.05 -25.95
C ASP A 584 -65.09 31.02 -25.21
N ASN A 585 -65.53 29.85 -24.75
CA ASN A 585 -66.89 29.64 -24.23
C ASN A 585 -66.87 29.22 -22.76
N ARG A 586 -67.75 29.83 -21.96
CA ARG A 586 -68.12 29.34 -20.62
C ARG A 586 -69.52 28.73 -20.67
N THR A 587 -69.66 27.50 -20.16
CA THR A 587 -70.97 26.88 -19.90
C THR A 587 -71.10 26.57 -18.42
N THR A 588 -72.16 27.05 -17.78
CA THR A 588 -72.48 26.76 -16.38
C THR A 588 -73.82 26.04 -16.33
N LYS A 589 -73.88 24.88 -15.67
CA LYS A 589 -75.13 24.15 -15.41
C LYS A 589 -75.33 24.00 -13.91
N ILE A 590 -76.38 24.63 -13.40
CA ILE A 590 -76.74 24.56 -11.99
C ILE A 590 -77.97 23.66 -11.83
N GLY A 591 -77.87 22.62 -11.00
CA GLY A 591 -78.93 21.62 -10.85
C GLY A 591 -80.07 22.02 -9.91
N LYS A 592 -79.83 23.02 -9.04
CA LYS A 592 -80.80 23.55 -8.07
C LYS A 592 -80.78 25.09 -8.12
N ASN A 593 -80.19 25.73 -7.12
CA ASN A 593 -80.20 27.17 -6.96
C ASN A 593 -78.82 27.76 -7.30
N ASP A 594 -78.82 28.95 -7.90
CA ASP A 594 -77.65 29.80 -8.13
C ASP A 594 -77.93 31.14 -7.46
N ASP A 595 -77.30 31.40 -6.31
CA ASP A 595 -77.48 32.62 -5.54
C ASP A 595 -76.29 33.55 -5.76
N LEU A 596 -76.54 34.74 -6.34
CA LEU A 596 -75.52 35.76 -6.59
C LEU A 596 -75.81 37.01 -5.76
N ASP A 597 -75.02 37.21 -4.71
CA ASP A 597 -75.03 38.43 -3.89
C ASP A 597 -73.83 39.32 -4.22
N ILE A 598 -74.08 40.59 -4.54
CA ILE A 598 -73.06 41.56 -4.96
C ILE A 598 -73.20 42.80 -4.07
N GLY A 599 -72.20 43.05 -3.23
CA GLY A 599 -72.25 44.12 -2.23
C GLY A 599 -72.17 45.54 -2.79
N GLU A 600 -71.62 45.70 -4.00
CA GLU A 600 -71.52 47.01 -4.68
C GLU A 600 -72.12 46.97 -6.10
N ASN A 601 -71.29 46.85 -7.13
CA ASN A 601 -71.72 47.02 -8.53
C ASN A 601 -71.61 45.71 -9.33
N SER A 602 -72.65 45.44 -10.13
CA SER A 602 -72.65 44.38 -11.16
C SER A 602 -72.73 45.02 -12.55
N ASN A 603 -71.70 44.83 -13.36
CA ASN A 603 -71.63 45.35 -14.73
C ASN A 603 -71.66 44.19 -15.73
N LEU A 604 -72.69 44.14 -16.58
CA LEU A 604 -72.85 43.11 -17.61
C LEU A 604 -72.91 43.73 -19.00
N THR A 605 -71.91 43.43 -19.83
CA THR A 605 -71.86 43.85 -21.24
C THR A 605 -71.93 42.61 -22.13
N ILE A 606 -72.84 42.61 -23.10
CA ILE A 606 -73.04 41.49 -24.03
C ILE A 606 -72.93 42.01 -25.46
N GLY A 607 -71.97 41.48 -26.22
CA GLY A 607 -71.64 42.01 -27.55
C GLY A 607 -72.64 41.65 -28.66
N ALA A 608 -73.29 40.49 -28.57
CA ALA A 608 -74.20 39.99 -29.60
C ALA A 608 -75.66 39.93 -29.11
N SER A 609 -76.03 38.89 -28.38
CA SER A 609 -77.41 38.69 -27.90
C SER A 609 -77.44 38.17 -26.46
N LYS A 610 -78.43 38.66 -25.70
CA LYS A 610 -78.84 38.11 -24.41
C LYS A 610 -80.20 37.45 -24.59
N SER A 611 -80.33 36.17 -24.19
CA SER A 611 -81.61 35.48 -24.11
C SER A 611 -81.86 35.07 -22.65
N SER A 612 -83.10 35.23 -22.19
CA SER A 612 -83.55 34.80 -20.87
C SER A 612 -84.87 34.09 -21.03
N ASP A 613 -84.93 32.83 -20.59
CA ASP A 613 -86.14 32.01 -20.60
C ASP A 613 -86.43 31.62 -19.14
N ILE A 614 -87.53 32.12 -18.60
CA ILE A 614 -87.85 32.05 -17.17
C ILE A 614 -89.18 31.32 -17.03
N GLY A 615 -89.15 30.14 -16.42
CA GLY A 615 -90.30 29.24 -16.38
C GLY A 615 -91.41 29.64 -15.41
N ALA A 616 -91.11 30.51 -14.44
CA ALA A 616 -92.07 31.02 -13.46
C ALA A 616 -92.02 32.56 -13.45
N ASP A 617 -91.55 33.16 -12.36
CA ASP A 617 -91.57 34.62 -12.19
C ASP A 617 -90.20 35.25 -12.44
N ASP A 618 -90.16 36.29 -13.28
CA ASP A 618 -89.04 37.23 -13.38
C ASP A 618 -89.35 38.50 -12.58
N ASN A 619 -88.85 38.56 -11.34
CA ASN A 619 -89.11 39.68 -10.44
C ASN A 619 -87.96 40.68 -10.48
N GLN A 620 -88.14 41.77 -11.23
CA GLN A 620 -87.18 42.87 -11.25
C GLN A 620 -87.64 44.02 -10.35
N THR A 621 -86.95 44.22 -9.22
CA THR A 621 -87.14 45.40 -8.35
C THR A 621 -85.95 46.33 -8.51
N VAL A 622 -86.20 47.60 -8.85
CA VAL A 622 -85.16 48.62 -9.03
C VAL A 622 -85.42 49.76 -8.05
N GLY A 623 -84.50 50.00 -7.10
CA GLY A 623 -84.65 51.06 -6.10
C GLY A 623 -84.42 52.48 -6.65
N GLY A 624 -83.69 52.58 -7.77
CA GLY A 624 -83.44 53.83 -8.49
C GLY A 624 -84.20 53.88 -9.81
N ASN A 625 -83.48 54.24 -10.90
CA ASN A 625 -84.07 54.34 -12.23
C ASN A 625 -83.83 53.07 -13.04
N LEU A 626 -84.88 52.53 -13.66
CA LEU A 626 -84.76 51.56 -14.75
C LEU A 626 -84.80 52.31 -16.09
N THR A 627 -83.78 52.15 -16.92
CA THR A 627 -83.74 52.70 -18.28
C THR A 627 -83.60 51.57 -19.29
N VAL A 628 -84.58 51.44 -20.18
CA VAL A 628 -84.55 50.48 -21.30
C VAL A 628 -84.49 51.27 -22.60
N SER A 629 -83.37 51.15 -23.34
CA SER A 629 -83.17 51.84 -24.62
C SER A 629 -82.90 50.80 -25.70
N VAL A 630 -83.78 50.74 -26.70
CA VAL A 630 -83.70 49.78 -27.80
C VAL A 630 -83.66 50.53 -29.12
N LYS A 631 -82.65 50.27 -29.96
CA LYS A 631 -82.53 50.88 -31.29
C LYS A 631 -83.46 50.27 -32.33
N GLY A 632 -83.69 48.96 -32.20
CA GLY A 632 -84.63 48.22 -33.02
C GLY A 632 -86.04 48.23 -32.42
N ASN A 633 -86.72 47.10 -32.55
CA ASN A 633 -88.08 46.95 -32.05
C ASN A 633 -88.08 46.51 -30.58
N THR A 634 -89.02 47.06 -29.80
CA THR A 634 -89.42 46.53 -28.50
C THR A 634 -90.85 46.04 -28.61
N ALA A 635 -91.14 44.87 -28.04
CA ALA A 635 -92.49 44.33 -27.96
C ALA A 635 -92.76 43.81 -26.55
N TYR A 636 -93.91 44.16 -26.00
CA TYR A 636 -94.44 43.57 -24.77
C TYR A 636 -95.70 42.81 -25.15
N LYS A 637 -95.68 41.49 -24.97
CA LYS A 637 -96.82 40.62 -25.26
C LYS A 637 -97.11 39.81 -24.00
N ALA A 638 -98.35 39.87 -23.54
CA ALA A 638 -98.85 39.03 -22.46
C ALA A 638 -100.16 38.41 -22.91
N ASP A 639 -100.37 37.12 -22.62
CA ASP A 639 -101.66 36.46 -22.81
C ASP A 639 -102.65 36.84 -21.69
N GLY A 640 -102.10 37.27 -20.54
CA GLY A 640 -102.84 37.88 -19.43
C GLY A 640 -102.88 39.41 -19.50
N ALA A 641 -103.24 40.03 -18.38
CA ALA A 641 -103.30 41.49 -18.29
C ALA A 641 -101.91 42.13 -18.27
N THR A 642 -101.65 43.04 -19.20
CA THR A 642 -100.50 43.96 -19.12
C THR A 642 -100.91 45.20 -18.34
N GLN A 643 -100.19 45.54 -17.27
CA GLN A 643 -100.40 46.75 -16.49
C GLN A 643 -99.18 47.66 -16.59
N ILE A 644 -99.40 48.93 -16.93
CA ILE A 644 -98.43 50.00 -16.78
C ILE A 644 -99.04 50.98 -15.78
N ILE A 645 -98.46 51.04 -14.58
CA ILE A 645 -98.93 51.89 -13.49
C ILE A 645 -97.80 52.88 -13.20
N SER A 646 -98.10 54.17 -13.26
CA SER A 646 -97.17 55.25 -12.94
C SER A 646 -97.80 56.16 -11.90
N GLY A 647 -97.02 56.57 -10.90
CA GLY A 647 -97.49 57.49 -9.85
C GLY A 647 -97.60 58.96 -10.30
N ASP A 648 -96.90 59.33 -11.36
CA ASP A 648 -96.88 60.71 -11.86
C ASP A 648 -97.43 60.81 -13.30
N LYS A 649 -96.75 60.17 -14.25
CA LYS A 649 -97.06 60.34 -15.67
C LYS A 649 -96.71 59.11 -16.49
N ILE A 650 -97.54 58.80 -17.48
CA ILE A 650 -97.22 57.86 -18.56
C ILE A 650 -97.17 58.66 -19.87
N VAL A 651 -96.09 58.50 -20.62
CA VAL A 651 -95.92 59.10 -21.94
C VAL A 651 -95.59 58.02 -22.95
N LEU A 652 -96.51 57.78 -23.88
CA LEU A 652 -96.23 56.99 -25.07
C LEU A 652 -96.08 57.98 -26.22
N LYS A 653 -94.91 58.04 -26.85
CA LYS A 653 -94.62 59.00 -27.91
C LYS A 653 -93.96 58.31 -29.09
N THR A 654 -94.47 58.61 -30.29
CA THR A 654 -93.92 58.15 -31.56
C THR A 654 -93.83 59.34 -32.51
N GLY A 655 -92.61 59.82 -32.81
CA GLY A 655 -92.42 61.03 -33.61
C GLY A 655 -93.15 62.25 -33.02
N GLY A 656 -94.04 62.86 -33.82
CA GLY A 656 -94.89 63.98 -33.40
C GLY A 656 -96.15 63.57 -32.62
N SER A 657 -96.49 62.29 -32.55
CA SER A 657 -97.70 61.79 -31.89
C SER A 657 -97.43 61.34 -30.46
N SER A 658 -98.36 61.57 -29.54
CA SER A 658 -98.25 61.12 -28.15
C SER A 658 -99.58 60.84 -27.48
N LEU A 659 -99.57 59.85 -26.59
CA LEU A 659 -100.53 59.68 -25.51
C LEU A 659 -99.85 60.06 -24.20
N VAL A 660 -100.43 61.02 -23.50
CA VAL A 660 -99.96 61.44 -22.18
C VAL A 660 -101.08 61.24 -21.17
N MET A 661 -100.80 60.50 -20.11
CA MET A 661 -101.67 60.35 -18.96
C MET A 661 -100.97 60.96 -17.75
N ASN A 662 -101.62 61.89 -17.07
CA ASN A 662 -101.10 62.50 -15.85
C ASN A 662 -101.85 61.98 -14.61
N SER A 663 -101.21 62.08 -13.45
CA SER A 663 -101.74 61.67 -12.16
C SER A 663 -103.03 62.40 -11.74
N ASP A 664 -103.30 63.59 -12.30
CA ASP A 664 -104.54 64.36 -12.10
C ASP A 664 -105.76 63.78 -12.86
N GLY A 665 -105.56 62.70 -13.61
CA GLY A 665 -106.59 62.02 -14.40
C GLY A 665 -106.76 62.57 -15.82
N SER A 666 -106.02 63.61 -16.21
CA SER A 666 -106.08 64.12 -17.58
C SER A 666 -105.39 63.18 -18.57
N ILE A 667 -106.06 62.95 -19.70
CA ILE A 667 -105.52 62.18 -20.84
C ILE A 667 -105.44 63.11 -22.05
N LYS A 668 -104.24 63.26 -22.59
CA LYS A 668 -103.98 64.04 -23.80
C LYS A 668 -103.52 63.12 -24.93
N LEU A 669 -104.36 63.00 -25.94
CA LEU A 669 -103.98 62.47 -27.25
C LEU A 669 -103.56 63.62 -28.16
N SER A 670 -102.42 63.51 -28.82
CA SER A 670 -101.90 64.55 -29.72
C SER A 670 -101.23 63.92 -30.92
N GLY A 671 -101.47 64.47 -32.11
CA GLY A 671 -100.91 64.03 -33.39
C GLY A 671 -101.35 64.97 -34.52
N SER A 672 -100.68 64.92 -35.67
CA SER A 672 -101.03 65.73 -36.85
C SER A 672 -102.37 65.33 -37.47
N ALA A 673 -102.79 64.09 -37.27
CA ALA A 673 -104.13 63.57 -37.53
C ALA A 673 -104.47 62.54 -36.45
N ILE A 674 -105.68 62.62 -35.89
CA ILE A 674 -106.19 61.67 -34.90
C ILE A 674 -107.43 61.04 -35.50
N THR A 675 -107.30 59.80 -35.93
CA THR A 675 -108.43 58.99 -36.41
C THR A 675 -108.88 58.08 -35.27
N ILE A 676 -110.15 58.17 -34.89
CA ILE A 676 -110.78 57.27 -33.90
C ILE A 676 -111.82 56.46 -34.64
N GLU A 677 -111.48 55.21 -34.95
CA GLU A 677 -112.37 54.26 -35.62
C GLU A 677 -112.84 53.20 -34.62
N GLY A 678 -114.14 52.91 -34.64
CA GLY A 678 -114.73 51.79 -33.91
C GLY A 678 -115.49 50.90 -34.88
N SER A 679 -115.29 49.60 -34.79
CA SER A 679 -115.91 48.62 -35.70
C SER A 679 -117.38 48.32 -35.39
N ASP A 680 -117.88 48.76 -34.24
CA ASP A 680 -119.27 48.55 -33.80
C ASP A 680 -119.89 49.86 -33.27
N LYS A 681 -119.27 50.48 -32.25
CA LYS A 681 -119.72 51.77 -31.70
C LYS A 681 -118.57 52.53 -31.05
N VAL A 682 -118.32 53.76 -31.48
CA VAL A 682 -117.48 54.71 -30.73
C VAL A 682 -118.38 55.51 -29.80
N VAL A 683 -118.07 55.51 -28.50
CA VAL A 683 -118.81 56.28 -27.49
C VAL A 683 -117.84 57.23 -26.80
N VAL A 684 -117.93 58.51 -27.15
CA VAL A 684 -117.26 59.58 -26.42
C VAL A 684 -118.27 60.17 -25.46
N LYS A 685 -118.04 60.02 -24.15
CA LYS A 685 -118.87 60.58 -23.08
C LYS A 685 -117.98 61.45 -22.20
N GLY A 686 -118.36 62.71 -22.05
CA GLY A 686 -117.73 63.67 -21.16
C GLY A 686 -118.72 64.76 -20.80
N GLY A 687 -118.55 65.40 -19.65
CA GLY A 687 -119.43 66.49 -19.20
C GLY A 687 -119.50 67.67 -20.16
N ASN A 688 -118.50 67.83 -21.03
CA ASN A 688 -118.47 68.75 -22.15
C ASN A 688 -117.52 68.22 -23.25
N VAL A 689 -118.03 67.98 -24.47
CA VAL A 689 -117.25 67.44 -25.58
C VAL A 689 -117.25 68.47 -26.71
N VAL A 690 -116.08 69.02 -27.02
CA VAL A 690 -115.88 69.97 -28.11
C VAL A 690 -115.09 69.25 -29.20
N VAL A 691 -115.75 68.98 -30.32
CA VAL A 691 -115.13 68.44 -31.54
C VAL A 691 -115.03 69.59 -32.52
N ASN A 692 -113.83 69.86 -33.02
CA ASN A 692 -113.56 70.96 -33.95
C ASN A 692 -112.75 70.44 -35.14
#